data_AF-A0AAU9JF96-F1
#
_entry.id   AF-A0AAU9JF96-F1
#
_cell.length_a   1.000
_cell.length_b   1.000
_cell.length_c   1.000
_cell.angle_alpha   90.00
_cell.angle_beta   90.00
_cell.angle_gamma   90.00
#
_symmetry.space_group_name_H-M   'P 1'
#
loop_
_entity.id
_entity.type
_entity.pdbx_description
1 polymer ?
#
loop_
_entity_poly.entity_id
_entity_poly.type
_entity_poly.pdbx_seq_one_letter_code
_entity_poly.pdbx_strand_id
1 'polypeptide(L)'
;MEIKKSYELQLDLKEVTGLPHGLTCCRVNIENYENILDGLKPLIITLDTISNLTKLSITLLYRNNAIGGCQMSLVTLFGEKLQGKIDKWIKINQEQVKDVKIKLSANLKIKEVEVTPMKSQKNKEPGEFDSKCAYLCALVDNKAESQGDIQKIKIDREYPIDERENELIRITLDSEPQNRFVAEQSLSLYPGLEELNLEKLIESGPTQMRKLIKILGEEIRSKHATSLDLPYVVNKLNTKINERKELEDQTQSAVNTLSGNLEGKSAKLKEIQLQREIIAKELLEEIEKIRKSEWEIEDFIKDVEEIKRQNLAIQAENVRNKDFGKTVKSLQGLVSSYKQRNEELKEKSEKSSANMQTIIENSQKQKNSLSHDIEIAKQELSDTNSQTKSILLQNEQLEKRIAELKQQMSGDRNLKQYLQDSSAISSSKSSIREQAQRDLYQFSSSINSEADHYKQKQKNLFASKKSAAQSLHTAEQEIGLREIQIIELQKNKYMSTNKQIVMEQVCCIRADLGVMTEEVSKLQKNINYIKGSLFRELENGSQYAATESKNILEEANNLESMIDSIDEKDIEIGSLKATMGDVKKRNPIYVPEKDDPIDIALSEFLNTMVDVIPVPFTREDEGIYLFGTKRIFLKLEQGQIVIRVGGGFMGIDEFIEIYTPLELEKQESVLTEAGPAFTKSLSRFLSAPDIGMSPQRASRIIKGTVEAISSGSPLKPIASPLRKVRPILEKARS
;
A
#
# COMPACT_ATOMS: atom_id res chain seq x y z
N MET A 1 0.09 -23.54 15.00
CA MET A 1 -0.32 -22.58 16.04
C MET A 1 0.53 -21.34 15.83
N GLU A 2 -0.08 -20.24 15.35
CA GLU A 2 0.62 -18.97 15.24
C GLU A 2 0.82 -18.40 16.65
N ILE A 3 2.06 -18.11 17.01
CA ILE A 3 2.39 -17.46 18.29
C ILE A 3 1.87 -16.02 18.20
N LYS A 4 0.75 -15.74 18.87
CA LYS A 4 0.23 -14.36 18.99
C LYS A 4 1.24 -13.53 19.81
N LYS A 5 1.92 -12.60 19.14
CA LYS A 5 2.81 -11.63 19.78
C LYS A 5 1.95 -10.45 20.24
N SER A 6 2.00 -10.13 21.54
CA SER A 6 1.40 -8.91 22.07
C SER A 6 2.45 -7.80 22.15
N TYR A 7 2.05 -6.56 21.92
CA TYR A 7 2.96 -5.41 21.97
C TYR A 7 2.55 -4.47 23.11
N GLU A 8 3.51 -4.01 23.89
CA GLU A 8 3.30 -3.01 24.95
C GLU A 8 3.95 -1.70 24.52
N LEU A 9 3.13 -0.70 24.23
CA LEU A 9 3.53 0.65 23.87
C LEU A 9 3.44 1.56 25.10
N GLN A 10 4.57 2.10 25.54
CA GLN A 10 4.66 3.09 26.60
C GLN A 10 4.97 4.47 26.01
N LEU A 11 4.12 5.45 26.24
CA LEU A 11 4.26 6.84 25.77
C LEU A 11 4.46 7.79 26.96
N ASP A 12 5.38 8.73 26.82
CA ASP A 12 5.72 9.70 27.85
C ASP A 12 5.95 11.08 27.21
N LEU A 13 5.29 12.12 27.75
CA LEU A 13 5.38 13.48 27.26
C LEU A 13 6.49 14.21 28.02
N LYS A 14 7.65 14.39 27.37
CA LYS A 14 8.83 14.95 28.02
C LYS A 14 8.83 16.47 28.07
N GLU A 15 8.45 17.11 26.97
CA GLU A 15 8.62 18.55 26.82
C GLU A 15 7.61 19.10 25.81
N VAL A 16 7.10 20.31 26.04
CA VAL A 16 6.23 21.04 25.11
C VAL A 16 6.83 22.43 24.91
N THR A 17 7.07 22.81 23.65
CA THR A 17 7.64 24.10 23.27
C THR A 17 6.66 24.87 22.39
N GLY A 18 6.66 26.20 22.49
CA GLY A 18 5.78 27.07 21.72
C GLY A 18 4.43 27.40 22.36
N LEU A 19 4.21 27.03 23.63
CA LEU A 19 3.04 27.41 24.42
C LEU A 19 3.42 28.11 25.73
N PRO A 20 2.63 29.09 26.20
CA PRO A 20 2.84 29.73 27.49
C PRO A 20 2.69 28.71 28.63
N HIS A 21 3.48 28.88 29.70
CA HIS A 21 3.52 27.95 30.83
C HIS A 21 2.11 27.69 31.38
N GLY A 22 1.73 26.41 31.45
CA GLY A 22 0.40 25.96 31.88
C GLY A 22 0.27 24.44 31.73
N LEU A 23 -0.79 23.87 32.30
CA LEU A 23 -1.09 22.43 32.19
C LEU A 23 -1.39 22.07 30.72
N THR A 24 -0.43 21.44 30.05
CA THR A 24 -0.57 20.87 28.71
C THR A 24 -0.72 19.36 28.83
N CYS A 25 -1.79 18.81 28.25
CA CYS A 25 -1.95 17.36 28.12
C CYS A 25 -2.14 17.00 26.64
N CYS A 26 -1.75 15.78 26.27
CA CYS A 26 -1.92 15.27 24.92
C CYS A 26 -3.00 14.19 24.93
N ARG A 27 -4.06 14.37 24.13
CA ARG A 27 -5.00 13.29 23.83
C ARG A 27 -4.36 12.38 22.78
N VAL A 28 -4.16 11.12 23.13
CA VAL A 28 -3.56 10.10 22.27
C VAL A 28 -4.65 9.13 21.83
N ASN A 29 -4.74 8.92 20.52
CA ASN A 29 -5.66 7.97 19.91
C ASN A 29 -4.88 6.97 19.02
N ILE A 30 -5.01 5.68 19.30
CA ILE A 30 -4.43 4.56 18.54
C ILE A 30 -5.51 3.51 18.35
N GLU A 31 -5.96 3.33 17.11
CA GLU A 31 -7.07 2.41 16.77
C GLU A 31 -8.32 2.69 17.59
N ASN A 32 -8.68 1.81 18.53
CA ASN A 32 -9.86 1.94 19.40
C ASN A 32 -9.50 2.48 20.80
N TYR A 33 -8.23 2.81 21.06
CA TYR A 33 -7.76 3.32 22.35
C TYR A 33 -7.63 4.84 22.31
N GLU A 34 -8.40 5.53 23.15
CA GLU A 34 -8.28 6.96 23.39
C GLU A 34 -7.93 7.21 24.86
N ASN A 35 -6.83 7.92 25.12
CA ASN A 35 -6.38 8.25 26.47
C ASN A 35 -5.70 9.62 26.52
N ILE A 36 -5.60 10.19 27.73
CA ILE A 36 -4.94 11.49 27.96
C ILE A 36 -3.57 11.26 28.59
N LEU A 37 -2.54 11.88 28.02
CA LEU A 37 -1.16 11.89 28.46
C LEU A 37 -0.85 13.26 29.09
N ASP A 38 -0.77 13.31 30.42
CA ASP A 38 -0.68 14.54 31.23
C ASP A 38 0.76 14.88 31.66
N GLY A 39 1.77 14.15 31.18
CA GLY A 39 3.19 14.37 31.47
C GLY A 39 3.63 13.94 32.88
N LEU A 40 2.69 13.56 33.76
CA LEU A 40 2.99 13.08 35.11
C LEU A 40 3.20 11.56 35.13
N LYS A 41 2.47 10.82 34.30
CA LYS A 41 2.56 9.36 34.23
C LYS A 41 2.71 8.90 32.77
N PRO A 42 3.57 7.90 32.52
CA PRO A 42 3.65 7.28 31.21
C PRO A 42 2.34 6.51 30.92
N LEU A 43 1.82 6.67 29.71
CA LEU A 43 0.65 5.95 29.21
C LEU A 43 1.12 4.60 28.66
N ILE A 44 0.59 3.49 29.20
CA ILE A 44 0.91 2.13 28.75
C ILE A 44 -0.30 1.55 28.03
N ILE A 45 -0.12 1.13 26.78
CA ILE A 45 -1.15 0.57 25.90
C ILE A 45 -0.68 -0.80 25.43
N THR A 46 -1.50 -1.82 25.61
CA THR A 46 -1.28 -3.16 25.05
C THR A 46 -2.01 -3.30 23.72
N LEU A 47 -1.27 -3.62 22.66
CA LEU A 47 -1.79 -3.80 21.30
C LEU A 47 -1.65 -5.27 20.90
N ASP A 48 -2.75 -5.89 20.49
CA ASP A 48 -2.79 -7.31 20.10
C ASP A 48 -2.17 -7.56 18.73
N THR A 49 -2.28 -6.58 17.83
CA THR A 49 -1.71 -6.62 16.48
C THR A 49 -1.22 -5.24 16.09
N ILE A 50 0.02 -5.13 15.64
CA ILE A 50 0.54 -3.89 15.04
C ILE A 50 0.74 -4.14 13.55
N SER A 51 0.11 -3.31 12.72
CA SER A 51 0.32 -3.30 11.27
C SER A 51 1.16 -2.08 10.87
N ASN A 52 1.74 -2.12 9.66
CA ASN A 52 2.43 -0.95 9.08
C ASN A 52 1.49 0.25 8.89
N LEU A 53 0.18 0.01 8.94
CA LEU A 53 -0.88 1.01 8.78
C LEU A 53 -1.42 1.54 10.12
N THR A 54 -1.00 1.00 11.26
CA THR A 54 -1.48 1.45 12.57
C THR A 54 -1.02 2.90 12.81
N LYS A 55 -1.98 3.83 12.89
CA LYS A 55 -1.76 5.28 13.04
C LYS A 55 -1.90 5.70 14.50
N LEU A 56 -0.92 6.46 14.98
CA LEU A 56 -0.91 7.20 16.24
C LEU A 56 -1.34 8.63 15.96
N SER A 57 -2.46 9.05 16.56
CA SER A 57 -2.97 10.42 16.48
C SER A 57 -2.77 11.10 17.83
N ILE A 58 -2.05 12.22 17.85
CA ILE A 58 -1.76 13.00 19.06
C ILE A 58 -2.39 14.37 18.89
N THR A 59 -3.30 14.74 19.79
CA THR A 59 -3.94 16.06 19.83
C THR A 59 -3.49 16.78 21.10
N LEU A 60 -2.84 17.93 20.95
CA LEU A 60 -2.40 18.74 22.06
C LEU A 60 -3.58 19.54 22.63
N LEU A 61 -3.81 19.43 23.93
CA LEU A 61 -4.84 20.15 24.68
C LEU A 61 -4.18 21.18 25.60
N TYR A 62 -4.70 22.41 25.59
CA TYR A 62 -4.30 23.47 26.51
C TYR A 62 -5.55 24.08 27.12
N ARG A 63 -5.63 24.06 28.46
CA ARG A 63 -6.85 24.46 29.19
C ARG A 63 -8.11 23.76 28.63
N ASN A 64 -7.99 22.45 28.36
CA ASN A 64 -9.01 21.58 27.75
C ASN A 64 -9.44 21.92 26.31
N ASN A 65 -8.86 22.93 25.67
CA ASN A 65 -9.11 23.25 24.27
C ASN A 65 -8.09 22.55 23.37
N ALA A 66 -8.56 21.91 22.31
CA ALA A 66 -7.70 21.31 21.30
C ALA A 66 -6.97 22.41 20.52
N ILE A 67 -5.65 22.44 20.69
CA ILE A 67 -4.76 23.41 20.05
C ILE A 67 -4.42 22.94 18.65
N GLY A 68 -4.03 21.67 18.49
CA GLY A 68 -3.69 21.10 17.19
C GLY A 68 -3.38 19.63 17.30
N GLY A 69 -3.19 18.98 16.15
CA GLY A 69 -2.96 17.55 16.09
C GLY A 69 -1.81 17.15 15.16
N CYS A 70 -1.27 15.97 15.39
CA CYS A 70 -0.37 15.29 14.47
C CYS A 70 -0.81 13.82 14.38
N GLN A 71 -0.79 13.27 13.16
CA GLN A 71 -1.03 11.85 12.93
C GLN A 71 0.20 11.25 12.24
N MET A 72 0.68 10.12 12.75
CA MET A 72 1.82 9.40 12.18
C MET A 72 1.64 7.89 12.32
N SER A 73 2.24 7.10 11.43
CA SER A 73 2.26 5.64 11.60
C SER A 73 3.28 5.23 12.67
N LEU A 74 3.03 4.11 13.34
CA LEU A 74 4.01 3.53 14.27
C LEU A 74 5.34 3.19 13.58
N VAL A 75 5.32 2.87 12.28
CA VAL A 75 6.53 2.71 11.45
C VAL A 75 7.31 4.02 11.33
N THR A 76 6.64 5.17 11.23
CA THR A 76 7.31 6.49 11.21
C THR A 76 7.96 6.83 12.55
N LEU A 77 7.40 6.28 13.65
CA LEU A 77 7.91 6.49 15.00
C LEU A 77 9.06 5.51 15.33
N PHE A 78 8.94 4.22 15.04
CA PHE A 78 9.90 3.18 15.45
C PHE A 78 10.75 2.59 14.31
N GLY A 79 10.52 2.98 13.06
CA GLY A 79 11.11 2.35 11.88
C GLY A 79 10.53 0.97 11.57
N GLU A 80 11.12 0.26 10.60
CA GLU A 80 10.66 -1.06 10.13
C GLU A 80 10.72 -2.16 11.21
N LYS A 81 11.52 -1.95 12.26
CA LYS A 81 11.72 -2.95 13.32
C LYS A 81 10.57 -3.00 14.33
N LEU A 82 9.72 -1.97 14.40
CA LEU A 82 8.57 -1.87 15.33
C LEU A 82 8.89 -2.31 16.77
N GLN A 83 10.07 -1.93 17.29
CA GLN A 83 10.51 -2.24 18.65
C GLN A 83 11.54 -1.23 19.14
N GLY A 84 11.68 -1.10 20.45
CA GLY A 84 12.69 -0.27 21.11
C GLY A 84 12.15 1.05 21.65
N LYS A 85 13.06 1.88 22.20
CA LYS A 85 12.74 3.19 22.76
C LYS A 85 13.21 4.30 21.82
N ILE A 86 12.36 5.28 21.57
CA ILE A 86 12.67 6.47 20.77
C ILE A 86 12.19 7.74 21.47
N ASP A 87 13.02 8.79 21.41
CA ASP A 87 12.65 10.13 21.82
C ASP A 87 12.61 11.01 20.57
N LYS A 88 11.44 11.53 20.20
CA LYS A 88 11.26 12.28 18.95
C LYS A 88 10.52 13.59 19.18
N TRP A 89 11.01 14.65 18.55
CA TRP A 89 10.29 15.91 18.44
C TRP A 89 9.23 15.80 17.34
N ILE A 90 7.99 16.09 17.71
CA ILE A 90 6.82 16.04 16.85
C ILE A 90 6.29 17.46 16.70
N LYS A 91 6.23 17.94 15.46
CA LYS A 91 5.61 19.24 15.15
C LYS A 91 4.10 19.06 15.12
N ILE A 92 3.38 19.87 15.89
CA ILE A 92 1.92 19.86 15.92
C ILE A 92 1.41 20.85 14.87
N ASN A 93 0.53 20.38 13.98
CA ASN A 93 -0.06 21.23 12.96
C ASN A 93 -1.22 22.00 13.58
N GLN A 94 -1.10 23.33 13.61
CA GLN A 94 -2.12 24.24 14.12
C GLN A 94 -2.21 25.48 13.22
N GLU A 95 -3.43 25.98 13.00
CA GLU A 95 -3.69 27.18 12.18
C GLU A 95 -3.33 28.49 12.90
N GLN A 96 -3.41 28.54 14.24
CA GLN A 96 -3.32 29.77 15.03
C GLN A 96 -1.96 30.05 15.70
N VAL A 97 -1.15 29.03 16.01
CA VAL A 97 0.16 29.20 16.66
C VAL A 97 1.23 28.52 15.83
N LYS A 98 2.21 29.30 15.34
CA LYS A 98 3.34 28.77 14.58
C LYS A 98 4.38 28.16 15.52
N ASP A 99 4.91 27.00 15.13
CA ASP A 99 6.04 26.29 15.75
C ASP A 99 5.82 25.63 17.12
N VAL A 100 4.61 25.14 17.38
CA VAL A 100 4.37 24.22 18.52
C VAL A 100 5.02 22.86 18.25
N LYS A 101 5.91 22.42 19.15
CA LYS A 101 6.54 21.09 19.09
C LYS A 101 6.46 20.39 20.44
N ILE A 102 6.18 19.09 20.41
CA ILE A 102 6.20 18.22 21.59
C ILE A 102 7.33 17.22 21.48
N LYS A 103 8.00 16.91 22.59
CA LYS A 103 8.99 15.84 22.69
C LYS A 103 8.33 14.63 23.31
N LEU A 104 8.12 13.59 22.51
CA LEU A 104 7.48 12.34 22.92
C LEU A 104 8.54 11.25 23.07
N SER A 105 8.59 10.61 24.23
CA SER A 105 9.36 9.40 24.50
C SER A 105 8.44 8.19 24.34
N ALA A 106 8.66 7.36 23.34
CA ALA A 106 7.87 6.18 23.05
C ALA A 106 8.72 4.92 23.18
N ASN A 107 8.22 3.87 23.83
CA ASN A 107 8.91 2.60 24.02
C ASN A 107 7.99 1.43 23.66
N LEU A 108 8.37 0.63 22.68
CA LEU A 108 7.58 -0.49 22.20
C LEU A 108 8.30 -1.80 22.53
N LYS A 109 7.69 -2.61 23.40
CA LYS A 109 8.19 -3.92 23.82
C LYS A 109 7.31 -5.03 23.29
N ILE A 110 7.93 -6.09 22.76
CA ILE A 110 7.21 -7.32 22.39
C ILE A 110 7.11 -8.19 23.63
N LYS A 111 5.88 -8.50 24.06
CA LYS A 111 5.59 -9.48 25.10
C LYS A 111 5.27 -10.80 24.42
N GLU A 112 6.22 -11.74 24.50
CA GLU A 112 5.96 -13.13 24.15
C GLU A 112 5.08 -13.74 25.24
N VAL A 113 3.85 -14.12 24.87
CA VAL A 113 2.93 -14.78 25.78
C VAL A 113 3.36 -16.24 25.90
N GLU A 114 4.01 -16.60 27.00
CA GLU A 114 4.25 -18.00 27.34
C GLU A 114 2.91 -18.70 27.56
N VAL A 115 2.53 -19.55 26.60
CA VAL A 115 1.33 -20.39 26.70
C VAL A 115 1.59 -21.48 27.72
N THR A 116 1.18 -21.24 28.97
CA THR A 116 1.09 -22.29 29.98
C THR A 116 -0.13 -23.18 29.70
N PRO A 117 -0.01 -24.52 29.73
CA PRO A 117 -1.10 -25.42 29.38
C PRO A 117 -2.24 -25.34 30.41
N MET A 118 -3.43 -25.02 29.92
CA MET A 118 -4.66 -24.86 30.71
C MET A 118 -5.01 -26.13 31.50
N LYS A 119 -5.17 -25.98 32.82
CA LYS A 119 -6.05 -26.84 33.63
C LYS A 119 -7.43 -26.19 33.68
N SER A 120 -8.43 -26.99 33.38
CA SER A 120 -9.86 -26.69 33.39
C SER A 120 -10.37 -26.28 34.77
N GLN A 121 -11.07 -25.14 34.88
CA GLN A 121 -12.05 -24.92 35.94
C GLN A 121 -13.12 -23.87 35.55
N LYS A 122 -14.34 -24.39 35.39
CA LYS A 122 -15.67 -23.89 35.81
C LYS A 122 -16.01 -22.39 35.69
N ASN A 123 -16.99 -22.16 34.82
CA ASN A 123 -18.09 -21.19 34.86
C ASN A 123 -18.11 -20.21 36.05
N LYS A 124 -17.98 -18.92 35.73
CA LYS A 124 -18.51 -17.79 36.50
C LYS A 124 -19.20 -16.80 35.57
N GLU A 125 -20.35 -16.34 36.04
CA GLU A 125 -21.33 -15.42 35.45
C GLU A 125 -20.78 -14.02 35.14
N PRO A 126 -21.46 -13.23 34.29
CA PRO A 126 -21.01 -11.89 33.90
C PRO A 126 -21.16 -10.89 35.06
N GLY A 127 -20.04 -10.25 35.41
CA GLY A 127 -19.98 -9.22 36.45
C GLY A 127 -20.63 -7.90 36.03
N GLU A 128 -21.43 -7.35 36.94
CA GLU A 128 -21.96 -5.99 36.95
C GLU A 128 -20.84 -4.93 36.83
N PHE A 129 -21.12 -3.87 36.07
CA PHE A 129 -20.33 -2.65 36.06
C PHE A 129 -20.55 -1.87 37.37
N ASP A 130 -19.53 -1.91 38.22
CA ASP A 130 -19.46 -1.23 39.51
C ASP A 130 -19.12 0.26 39.31
N SER A 131 -20.12 1.12 39.06
CA SER A 131 -19.96 2.57 39.13
C SER A 131 -20.16 3.06 40.57
N LYS A 132 -19.20 2.74 41.44
CA LYS A 132 -19.20 3.26 42.82
C LYS A 132 -18.60 4.66 42.84
N CYS A 133 -19.44 5.63 43.14
CA CYS A 133 -19.06 6.98 43.52
C CYS A 133 -18.16 6.93 44.77
N ALA A 134 -16.93 7.46 44.68
CA ALA A 134 -15.94 7.47 45.76
C ALA A 134 -16.45 8.12 47.08
N TYR A 135 -17.52 8.92 47.01
CA TYR A 135 -18.16 9.55 48.17
C TYR A 135 -18.97 8.57 49.03
N LEU A 136 -19.51 7.49 48.45
CA LEU A 136 -20.34 6.52 49.18
C LEU A 136 -19.51 5.41 49.86
N CYS A 137 -18.31 5.10 49.34
CA CYS A 137 -17.42 4.13 49.99
C CYS A 137 -16.84 4.66 51.31
N ALA A 138 -16.64 5.99 51.44
CA ALA A 138 -16.11 6.59 52.68
C ALA A 138 -17.13 6.65 53.83
N LEU A 139 -18.43 6.48 53.56
CA LEU A 139 -19.49 6.51 54.57
C LEU A 139 -19.85 5.13 55.14
N VAL A 140 -19.48 4.05 54.45
CA VAL A 140 -19.87 2.67 54.81
C VAL A 140 -18.80 1.97 55.65
N ASP A 141 -17.52 2.32 55.46
CA ASP A 141 -16.45 1.82 56.32
C ASP A 141 -16.36 2.70 57.57
N ASN A 142 -17.04 2.27 58.65
CA ASN A 142 -17.03 2.85 60.00
C ASN A 142 -15.59 3.02 60.59
N LYS A 143 -14.81 3.94 60.04
CA LYS A 143 -13.48 4.36 60.50
C LYS A 143 -13.31 5.85 60.28
N ALA A 144 -14.07 6.63 61.04
CA ALA A 144 -13.77 8.04 61.26
C ALA A 144 -14.18 8.40 62.70
N GLU A 145 -13.36 7.98 63.67
CA GLU A 145 -13.35 8.59 64.99
C GLU A 145 -12.59 9.93 64.90
N SER A 146 -13.28 10.99 64.48
CA SER A 146 -13.16 12.33 65.09
C SER A 146 -13.94 13.36 64.28
N GLN A 147 -14.57 14.28 65.00
CA GLN A 147 -15.34 15.41 64.49
C GLN A 147 -14.48 16.48 63.75
N GLY A 148 -13.20 16.19 63.47
CA GLY A 148 -12.25 17.11 62.84
C GLY A 148 -12.20 17.06 61.31
N ASP A 149 -12.58 15.94 60.67
CA ASP A 149 -12.41 15.76 59.22
C ASP A 149 -13.65 16.15 58.39
N ILE A 150 -14.79 16.40 59.04
CA ILE A 150 -16.03 16.85 58.36
C ILE A 150 -16.01 18.37 58.06
N GLN A 151 -15.16 19.16 58.75
CA GLN A 151 -15.03 20.59 58.46
C GLN A 151 -14.09 20.89 57.29
N LYS A 152 -13.12 20.03 56.96
CA LYS A 152 -12.26 20.22 55.78
C LYS A 152 -13.01 19.94 54.47
N ILE A 153 -13.93 18.97 54.46
CA ILE A 153 -14.72 18.61 53.26
C ILE A 153 -15.83 19.64 52.96
N LYS A 154 -16.19 20.51 53.92
CA LYS A 154 -17.10 21.63 53.69
C LYS A 154 -16.42 22.90 53.12
N ILE A 155 -15.09 22.99 53.21
CA ILE A 155 -14.34 24.17 52.75
C ILE A 155 -13.96 24.04 51.26
N ASP A 156 -13.85 22.83 50.71
CA ASP A 156 -13.47 22.60 49.29
C ASP A 156 -14.65 22.58 48.29
N ARG A 157 -15.82 23.10 48.68
CA ARG A 157 -16.99 23.27 47.78
C ARG A 157 -17.41 24.71 47.55
N GLU A 158 -16.63 25.68 48.00
CA GLU A 158 -16.74 27.06 47.53
C GLU A 158 -15.67 27.29 46.46
N TYR A 159 -16.13 27.78 45.31
CA TYR A 159 -15.30 28.15 44.16
C TYR A 159 -14.09 29.00 44.58
N PRO A 160 -12.92 28.87 43.93
CA PRO A 160 -11.93 29.92 43.98
C PRO A 160 -12.51 31.14 43.25
N ILE A 161 -12.90 32.15 44.03
CA ILE A 161 -13.20 33.48 43.52
C ILE A 161 -11.85 34.06 43.08
N ASP A 162 -11.61 34.02 41.77
CA ASP A 162 -10.58 34.81 41.11
C ASP A 162 -10.80 36.30 41.39
N GLU A 163 -9.67 37.00 41.53
CA GLU A 163 -9.50 38.45 41.73
C GLU A 163 -10.12 39.30 40.59
N ARG A 164 -11.46 39.37 40.53
CA ARG A 164 -12.20 40.31 39.66
C ARG A 164 -13.34 40.99 40.42
N GLU A 165 -13.00 41.74 41.47
CA GLU A 165 -13.86 42.80 41.99
C GLU A 165 -13.57 44.13 41.29
N ASN A 166 -13.85 44.22 39.98
CA ASN A 166 -13.83 45.53 39.28
C ASN A 166 -14.89 45.70 38.18
N GLU A 167 -15.94 44.87 38.14
CA GLU A 167 -17.08 45.07 37.23
C GLU A 167 -18.42 44.75 37.90
N LEU A 168 -18.60 45.17 39.15
CA LEU A 168 -19.95 45.30 39.72
C LEU A 168 -20.55 46.62 39.24
N ILE A 169 -21.63 46.54 38.48
CA ILE A 169 -22.51 47.69 38.20
C ILE A 169 -23.11 48.12 39.54
N ARG A 170 -22.48 49.11 40.17
CA ARG A 170 -23.01 49.79 41.34
C ARG A 170 -24.18 50.64 40.86
N ILE A 171 -25.40 50.13 40.97
CA ILE A 171 -26.62 50.93 40.83
C ILE A 171 -26.71 51.80 42.07
N THR A 172 -26.03 52.93 42.05
CA THR A 172 -26.24 54.02 42.99
C THR A 172 -27.62 54.58 42.66
N LEU A 173 -28.61 54.30 43.51
CA LEU A 173 -29.89 55.02 43.50
C LEU A 173 -29.60 56.44 44.00
N ASP A 174 -29.07 57.28 43.11
CA ASP A 174 -29.00 58.72 43.32
C ASP A 174 -30.43 59.21 43.54
N SER A 175 -30.71 59.59 44.78
CA SER A 175 -31.94 60.31 45.10
C SER A 175 -31.82 61.66 44.41
N GLU A 176 -32.70 61.95 43.45
CA GLU A 176 -32.78 63.27 42.84
C GLU A 176 -32.79 64.37 43.92
N PRO A 177 -32.11 65.50 43.66
CA PRO A 177 -31.98 66.59 44.62
C PRO A 177 -33.37 67.17 44.89
N GLN A 178 -33.93 66.87 46.05
CA GLN A 178 -35.14 67.54 46.47
C GLN A 178 -34.85 69.04 46.58
N ASN A 179 -35.67 69.77 45.83
CA ASN A 179 -35.83 71.20 45.79
C ASN A 179 -35.37 71.94 47.04
N ARG A 180 -34.57 72.98 46.78
CA ARG A 180 -34.41 74.19 47.58
C ARG A 180 -35.77 74.66 48.11
N PHE A 181 -36.20 74.15 49.25
CA PHE A 181 -37.13 74.84 50.12
C PHE A 181 -36.30 75.53 51.18
N VAL A 182 -36.30 76.86 51.03
CA VAL A 182 -36.15 77.91 52.04
C VAL A 182 -35.44 77.46 53.31
N ALA A 183 -34.26 78.04 53.54
CA ALA A 183 -33.65 78.16 54.84
C ALA A 183 -34.66 78.74 55.85
N GLU A 184 -35.45 77.89 56.48
CA GLU A 184 -35.98 78.17 57.80
C GLU A 184 -34.76 78.26 58.70
N GLN A 185 -34.45 79.51 59.07
CA GLN A 185 -33.64 79.83 60.22
C GLN A 185 -34.18 79.01 61.38
N SER A 186 -33.53 77.87 61.63
CA SER A 186 -33.60 77.20 62.90
C SER A 186 -33.16 78.26 63.90
N LEU A 187 -34.12 78.80 64.64
CA LEU A 187 -33.89 79.48 65.90
C LEU A 187 -33.07 78.49 66.74
N SER A 188 -31.75 78.57 66.62
CA SER A 188 -30.82 77.89 67.51
C SER A 188 -31.09 78.48 68.87
N LEU A 189 -31.92 77.74 69.60
CA LEU A 189 -32.23 77.88 71.01
C LEU A 189 -31.01 78.42 71.75
N TYR A 190 -31.21 79.51 72.49
CA TYR A 190 -30.25 80.00 73.46
C TYR A 190 -29.75 78.80 74.30
N PRO A 191 -28.44 78.48 74.32
CA PRO A 191 -27.91 77.48 75.22
C PRO A 191 -28.17 77.99 76.65
N GLY A 192 -28.98 77.26 77.42
CA GLY A 192 -29.30 77.63 78.82
C GLY A 192 -30.79 77.78 79.15
N LEU A 193 -31.72 77.53 78.22
CA LEU A 193 -33.16 77.46 78.53
C LEU A 193 -33.53 76.28 79.43
N GLU A 194 -32.72 75.22 79.45
CA GLU A 194 -32.89 74.06 80.33
C GLU A 194 -32.43 74.32 81.78
N GLU A 195 -31.71 75.43 82.06
CA GLU A 195 -31.18 75.79 83.39
C GLU A 195 -31.82 77.06 83.98
N LEU A 196 -33.02 77.41 83.52
CA LEU A 196 -33.70 78.66 83.85
C LEU A 196 -34.43 78.55 85.20
N ASN A 197 -33.68 78.72 86.29
CA ASN A 197 -34.22 78.75 87.66
C ASN A 197 -34.87 80.12 87.98
N LEU A 198 -35.88 80.12 88.86
CA LEU A 198 -36.67 81.31 89.22
C LEU A 198 -35.79 82.49 89.67
N GLU A 199 -34.66 82.21 90.31
CA GLU A 199 -33.68 83.21 90.77
C GLU A 199 -33.00 83.96 89.61
N LYS A 200 -32.60 83.25 88.54
CA LYS A 200 -32.01 83.87 87.33
C LYS A 200 -33.05 84.67 86.52
N LEU A 201 -34.33 84.30 86.65
CA LEU A 201 -35.44 85.00 85.99
C LEU A 201 -35.73 86.36 86.67
N ILE A 202 -35.55 86.46 87.99
CA ILE A 202 -35.74 87.70 88.76
C ILE A 202 -34.62 88.71 88.50
N GLU A 203 -33.38 88.25 88.29
CA GLU A 203 -32.25 89.12 87.92
C GLU A 203 -32.31 89.61 86.46
N SER A 204 -33.03 88.89 85.59
CA SER A 204 -33.20 89.29 84.20
C SER A 204 -34.13 90.50 84.11
N GLY A 205 -33.60 91.64 83.66
CA GLY A 205 -34.39 92.87 83.52
C GLY A 205 -35.64 92.66 82.64
N PRO A 206 -36.70 93.46 82.83
CA PRO A 206 -38.03 93.23 82.22
C PRO A 206 -38.02 93.11 80.69
N THR A 207 -37.02 93.68 80.01
CA THR A 207 -36.81 93.55 78.56
C THR A 207 -36.28 92.18 78.11
N GLN A 208 -35.47 91.50 78.92
CA GLN A 208 -34.98 90.15 78.61
C GLN A 208 -36.08 89.10 78.84
N MET A 209 -36.85 89.25 79.91
CA MET A 209 -38.00 88.40 80.20
C MET A 209 -39.06 88.47 79.08
N ARG A 210 -39.32 89.67 78.57
CA ARG A 210 -40.24 89.86 77.42
C ARG A 210 -39.72 89.22 76.13
N LYS A 211 -38.39 89.18 75.91
CA LYS A 211 -37.78 88.45 74.77
C LYS A 211 -37.90 86.93 74.94
N LEU A 212 -37.62 86.39 76.13
CA LEU A 212 -37.74 84.96 76.41
C LEU A 212 -39.18 84.45 76.27
N ILE A 213 -40.16 85.19 76.80
CA ILE A 213 -41.59 84.86 76.64
C ILE A 213 -41.99 84.90 75.16
N LYS A 214 -41.45 85.85 74.38
CA LYS A 214 -41.72 85.94 72.95
C LYS A 214 -41.14 84.73 72.19
N ILE A 215 -39.90 84.32 72.49
CA ILE A 215 -39.24 83.15 71.88
C ILE A 215 -39.98 81.86 72.26
N LEU A 216 -40.30 81.65 73.54
CA LEU A 216 -41.10 80.49 73.98
C LEU A 216 -42.49 80.48 73.34
N GLY A 217 -43.13 81.64 73.21
CA GLY A 217 -44.41 81.77 72.53
C GLY A 217 -44.34 81.53 71.02
N GLU A 218 -43.20 81.77 70.37
CA GLU A 218 -42.94 81.44 68.98
C GLU A 218 -42.62 79.93 68.81
N GLU A 219 -41.88 79.33 69.73
CA GLU A 219 -41.57 77.91 69.72
C GLU A 219 -42.81 77.03 70.02
N ILE A 220 -43.63 77.43 71.00
CA ILE A 220 -44.91 76.75 71.28
C ILE A 220 -45.83 76.85 70.07
N ARG A 221 -45.90 78.01 69.40
CA ARG A 221 -46.68 78.17 68.16
C ARG A 221 -46.12 77.34 67.02
N SER A 222 -44.80 77.28 66.86
CA SER A 222 -44.13 76.43 65.87
C SER A 222 -44.46 74.96 66.12
N LYS A 223 -44.26 74.45 67.34
CA LYS A 223 -44.54 73.04 67.67
C LYS A 223 -46.03 72.71 67.61
N HIS A 224 -46.91 73.65 67.97
CA HIS A 224 -48.35 73.47 67.80
C HIS A 224 -48.76 73.41 66.33
N ALA A 225 -48.17 74.26 65.47
CA ALA A 225 -48.37 74.20 64.03
C ALA A 225 -47.82 72.87 63.44
N THR A 226 -46.63 72.42 63.84
CA THR A 226 -46.08 71.12 63.41
C THR A 226 -46.94 69.95 63.90
N SER A 227 -47.51 70.04 65.11
CA SER A 227 -48.43 69.02 65.64
C SER A 227 -49.78 68.99 64.92
N LEU A 228 -50.26 70.12 64.40
CA LEU A 228 -51.47 70.21 63.58
C LEU A 228 -51.24 69.66 62.16
N ASP A 229 -50.03 69.80 61.62
CA ASP A 229 -49.65 69.27 60.30
C ASP A 229 -49.21 67.79 60.33
N LEU A 230 -48.85 67.27 61.50
CA LEU A 230 -48.39 65.88 61.66
C LEU A 230 -49.38 64.83 61.11
N PRO A 231 -50.71 64.92 61.35
CA PRO A 231 -51.68 63.97 60.80
C PRO A 231 -51.71 64.00 59.27
N TYR A 232 -51.54 65.18 58.66
CA TYR A 232 -51.48 65.32 57.20
C TYR A 232 -50.23 64.67 56.63
N VAL A 233 -49.07 64.88 57.25
CA VAL A 233 -47.80 64.25 56.84
C VAL A 233 -47.85 62.73 57.02
N VAL A 234 -48.41 62.23 58.13
CA VAL A 234 -48.60 60.80 58.37
C VAL A 234 -49.52 60.18 57.33
N ASN A 235 -50.65 60.84 56.98
CA ASN A 235 -51.52 60.36 55.91
C ASN A 235 -50.81 60.35 54.56
N LYS A 236 -50.05 61.40 54.23
CA LYS A 236 -49.26 61.45 52.99
C LYS A 236 -48.21 60.34 52.94
N LEU A 237 -47.54 60.06 54.06
CA LEU A 237 -46.59 58.96 54.17
C LEU A 237 -47.29 57.60 53.98
N ASN A 238 -48.43 57.40 54.61
CA ASN A 238 -49.22 56.17 54.47
C ASN A 238 -49.71 55.95 53.03
N THR A 239 -50.14 57.02 52.34
CA THR A 239 -50.47 56.91 50.91
C THR A 239 -49.26 56.49 50.07
N LYS A 240 -48.07 57.05 50.34
CA LYS A 240 -46.83 56.66 49.66
C LYS A 240 -46.37 55.24 49.98
N ILE A 241 -46.60 54.77 51.21
CA ILE A 241 -46.33 53.39 51.61
C ILE A 241 -47.27 52.43 50.86
N ASN A 242 -48.55 52.77 50.73
CA ASN A 242 -49.51 51.95 49.99
C ASN A 242 -49.19 51.92 48.49
N GLU A 243 -48.84 53.05 47.87
CA GLU A 243 -48.37 53.11 46.48
C GLU A 243 -47.13 52.23 46.26
N ARG A 244 -46.19 52.22 47.22
CA ARG A 244 -45.00 51.34 47.15
C ARG A 244 -45.38 49.86 47.26
N LYS A 245 -46.29 49.50 48.15
CA LYS A 245 -46.78 48.12 48.28
C LYS A 245 -47.47 47.66 47.00
N GLU A 246 -48.29 48.51 46.41
CA GLU A 246 -48.96 48.19 45.14
C GLU A 246 -47.95 47.99 44.00
N LEU A 247 -46.91 48.84 43.93
CA LEU A 247 -45.81 48.64 42.99
C LEU A 247 -45.02 47.35 43.25
N GLU A 248 -44.77 47.01 44.52
CA GLU A 248 -44.11 45.77 44.92
C GLU A 248 -44.93 44.56 44.47
N ASP A 249 -46.24 44.55 44.73
CA ASP A 249 -47.16 43.50 44.30
C ASP A 249 -47.21 43.37 42.76
N GLN A 250 -47.23 44.50 42.04
CA GLN A 250 -47.15 44.50 40.57
C GLN A 250 -45.83 43.93 40.06
N THR A 251 -44.69 44.29 40.67
CA THR A 251 -43.38 43.74 40.31
C THR A 251 -43.30 42.25 40.62
N GLN A 252 -43.84 41.80 41.75
CA GLN A 252 -43.85 40.39 42.12
C GLN A 252 -44.72 39.56 41.17
N SER A 253 -45.87 40.08 40.75
CA SER A 253 -46.73 39.46 39.73
C SER A 253 -46.03 39.36 38.37
N ALA A 254 -45.30 40.41 37.97
CA ALA A 254 -44.49 40.40 36.75
C ALA A 254 -43.34 39.38 36.81
N VAL A 255 -42.64 39.29 37.95
CA VAL A 255 -41.59 38.30 38.20
C VAL A 255 -42.14 36.88 38.12
N ASN A 256 -43.28 36.61 38.74
CA ASN A 256 -43.93 35.29 38.68
C ASN A 256 -44.33 34.93 37.23
N THR A 257 -44.84 35.89 36.47
CA THR A 257 -45.19 35.70 35.06
C THR A 257 -43.95 35.42 34.20
N LEU A 258 -42.84 36.10 34.45
CA LEU A 258 -41.57 35.86 33.77
C LEU A 258 -40.98 34.50 34.15
N SER A 259 -41.05 34.10 35.42
CA SER A 259 -40.60 32.78 35.89
C SER A 259 -41.38 31.66 35.21
N GLY A 260 -42.71 31.74 35.16
CA GLY A 260 -43.53 30.75 34.45
C GLY A 260 -43.22 30.68 32.94
N ASN A 261 -42.94 31.82 32.30
CA ASN A 261 -42.51 31.84 30.90
C ASN A 261 -41.12 31.23 30.69
N LEU A 262 -40.18 31.44 31.62
CA LEU A 262 -38.85 30.85 31.60
C LEU A 262 -38.91 29.33 31.80
N GLU A 263 -39.73 28.86 32.74
CA GLU A 263 -39.99 27.43 32.95
C GLU A 263 -40.60 26.79 31.70
N GLY A 264 -41.60 27.43 31.10
CA GLY A 264 -42.22 26.95 29.86
C GLY A 264 -41.23 26.90 28.67
N LYS A 265 -40.33 27.89 28.55
CA LYS A 265 -39.26 27.87 27.54
C LYS A 265 -38.20 26.81 27.85
N SER A 266 -37.84 26.62 29.11
CA SER A 266 -36.90 25.59 29.54
C SER A 266 -37.45 24.18 29.26
N ALA A 267 -38.74 23.95 29.49
CA ALA A 267 -39.39 22.67 29.17
C ALA A 267 -39.34 22.39 27.66
N LYS A 268 -39.66 23.38 26.81
CA LYS A 268 -39.55 23.26 25.34
C LYS A 268 -38.10 23.01 24.88
N LEU A 269 -37.13 23.64 25.53
CA LEU A 269 -35.72 23.43 25.22
C LEU A 269 -35.28 21.99 25.54
N LYS A 270 -35.73 21.43 26.67
CA LYS A 270 -35.50 20.03 27.02
C LYS A 270 -36.18 19.07 26.03
N GLU A 271 -37.39 19.39 25.59
CA GLU A 271 -38.10 18.60 24.56
C GLU A 271 -37.32 18.59 23.23
N ILE A 272 -36.83 19.75 22.78
CA ILE A 272 -36.00 19.85 21.56
C ILE A 272 -34.67 19.10 21.73
N GLN A 273 -34.05 19.13 22.91
CA GLN A 273 -32.83 18.35 23.19
C GLN A 273 -33.10 16.85 23.09
N LEU A 274 -34.22 16.37 23.65
CA LEU A 274 -34.61 14.97 23.55
C LEU A 274 -34.88 14.56 22.09
N GLN A 275 -35.57 15.41 21.31
CA GLN A 275 -35.78 15.17 19.87
C GLN A 275 -34.45 15.09 19.10
N ARG A 276 -33.48 15.95 19.41
CA ARG A 276 -32.14 15.90 18.81
C ARG A 276 -31.40 14.61 19.16
N GLU A 277 -31.52 14.13 20.40
CA GLU A 277 -30.92 12.85 20.81
C GLU A 277 -31.53 11.65 20.07
N ILE A 278 -32.85 11.67 19.86
CA ILE A 278 -33.55 10.62 19.09
C ILE A 278 -33.07 10.64 17.63
N ILE A 279 -33.08 11.80 16.97
CA ILE A 279 -32.63 11.93 15.58
C ILE A 279 -31.14 11.54 15.44
N ALA A 280 -30.30 11.89 16.43
CA ALA A 280 -28.90 11.49 16.42
C ALA A 280 -28.72 9.96 16.50
N LYS A 281 -29.55 9.27 17.28
CA LYS A 281 -29.55 7.80 17.34
C LYS A 281 -30.00 7.18 16.02
N GLU A 282 -31.09 7.67 15.44
CA GLU A 282 -31.58 7.21 14.13
C GLU A 282 -30.52 7.40 13.02
N LEU A 283 -29.81 8.54 13.05
CA LEU A 283 -28.74 8.84 12.09
C LEU A 283 -27.52 7.93 12.29
N LEU A 284 -27.19 7.55 13.53
CA LEU A 284 -26.14 6.57 13.81
C LEU A 284 -26.52 5.17 13.28
N GLU A 285 -27.77 4.74 13.47
CA GLU A 285 -28.26 3.47 12.94
C GLU A 285 -28.21 3.43 11.40
N GLU A 286 -28.56 4.53 10.72
CA GLU A 286 -28.43 4.63 9.25
C GLU A 286 -26.96 4.62 8.80
N ILE A 287 -26.06 5.27 9.52
CA ILE A 287 -24.61 5.19 9.24
C ILE A 287 -24.10 3.75 9.36
N GLU A 288 -24.57 2.99 10.35
CA GLU A 288 -24.21 1.58 10.51
C GLU A 288 -24.75 0.71 9.38
N LYS A 289 -25.98 0.96 8.90
CA LYS A 289 -26.52 0.30 7.70
C LYS A 289 -25.69 0.59 6.46
N ILE A 290 -25.31 1.85 6.25
CA ILE A 290 -24.45 2.26 5.13
C ILE A 290 -23.10 1.53 5.21
N ARG A 291 -22.44 1.51 6.37
CA ARG A 291 -21.18 0.78 6.56
C ARG A 291 -21.30 -0.71 6.27
N LYS A 292 -22.42 -1.32 6.64
CA LYS A 292 -22.68 -2.74 6.34
C LYS A 292 -22.82 -2.95 4.83
N SER A 293 -23.53 -2.08 4.13
CA SER A 293 -23.64 -2.13 2.66
C SER A 293 -22.29 -1.85 1.96
N GLU A 294 -21.45 -0.97 2.49
CA GLU A 294 -20.09 -0.75 2.00
C GLU A 294 -19.25 -2.03 2.10
N TRP A 295 -19.32 -2.74 3.22
CA TRP A 295 -18.65 -4.04 3.40
C TRP A 295 -19.14 -5.09 2.41
N GLU A 296 -20.45 -5.18 2.17
CA GLU A 296 -21.04 -6.08 1.18
C GLU A 296 -20.56 -5.74 -0.24
N ILE A 297 -20.47 -4.46 -0.59
CA ILE A 297 -19.93 -4.00 -1.89
C ILE A 297 -18.46 -4.38 -2.03
N GLU A 298 -17.64 -4.20 -0.99
CA GLU A 298 -16.22 -4.61 -1.00
C GLU A 298 -16.06 -6.13 -1.20
N ASP A 299 -16.93 -6.93 -0.60
CA ASP A 299 -16.92 -8.38 -0.78
C ASP A 299 -17.30 -8.77 -2.21
N PHE A 300 -18.35 -8.14 -2.77
CA PHE A 300 -18.71 -8.32 -4.19
C PHE A 300 -17.61 -7.89 -5.16
N ILE A 301 -16.85 -6.84 -4.84
CA ILE A 301 -15.69 -6.43 -5.66
C ILE A 301 -14.64 -7.53 -5.67
N LYS A 302 -14.32 -8.14 -4.51
CA LYS A 302 -13.38 -9.26 -4.43
C LYS A 302 -13.86 -10.47 -5.23
N ASP A 303 -15.14 -10.79 -5.15
CA ASP A 303 -15.75 -11.88 -5.93
C ASP A 303 -15.67 -11.61 -7.44
N VAL A 304 -15.94 -10.38 -7.87
CA VAL A 304 -15.80 -9.97 -9.29
C VAL A 304 -14.35 -10.08 -9.75
N GLU A 305 -13.37 -9.70 -8.91
CA GLU A 305 -11.95 -9.85 -9.22
C GLU A 305 -11.52 -11.32 -9.29
N GLU A 306 -12.05 -12.18 -8.43
CA GLU A 306 -11.83 -13.62 -8.47
C GLU A 306 -12.43 -14.22 -9.75
N ILE A 307 -13.67 -13.88 -10.10
CA ILE A 307 -14.31 -14.32 -11.34
C ILE A 307 -13.53 -13.83 -12.56
N LYS A 308 -13.00 -12.60 -12.56
CA LYS A 308 -12.14 -12.09 -13.64
C LYS A 308 -10.85 -12.89 -13.76
N ARG A 309 -10.21 -13.23 -12.63
CA ARG A 309 -9.00 -14.09 -12.61
C ARG A 309 -9.31 -15.49 -13.15
N GLN A 310 -10.43 -16.08 -12.74
CA GLN A 310 -10.89 -17.38 -13.26
C GLN A 310 -11.20 -17.31 -14.76
N ASN A 311 -11.84 -16.24 -15.24
CA ASN A 311 -12.12 -16.06 -16.66
C ASN A 311 -10.84 -15.90 -17.48
N LEU A 312 -9.85 -15.14 -16.99
CA LEU A 312 -8.53 -15.06 -17.60
C LEU A 312 -7.81 -16.43 -17.62
N ALA A 313 -7.91 -17.21 -16.55
CA ALA A 313 -7.37 -18.56 -16.49
C ALA A 313 -8.04 -19.48 -17.52
N ILE A 314 -9.37 -19.44 -17.63
CA ILE A 314 -10.14 -20.17 -18.63
C ILE A 314 -9.79 -19.71 -20.05
N GLN A 315 -9.59 -18.42 -20.29
CA GLN A 315 -9.16 -17.91 -21.59
C GLN A 315 -7.75 -18.39 -21.96
N ALA A 316 -6.81 -18.39 -21.01
CA ALA A 316 -5.47 -18.92 -21.20
C ALA A 316 -5.51 -20.44 -21.46
N GLU A 317 -6.36 -21.17 -20.75
CA GLU A 317 -6.61 -22.59 -20.96
C GLU A 317 -7.26 -22.85 -22.32
N ASN A 318 -8.19 -22.01 -22.77
CA ASN A 318 -8.79 -22.11 -24.10
C ASN A 318 -7.78 -21.85 -25.23
N VAL A 319 -6.80 -20.97 -25.03
CA VAL A 319 -5.67 -20.79 -25.96
C VAL A 319 -4.79 -22.05 -25.98
N ARG A 320 -4.50 -22.62 -24.81
CA ARG A 320 -3.78 -23.90 -24.69
C ARG A 320 -4.58 -25.08 -25.29
N ASN A 321 -5.92 -25.03 -25.23
CA ASN A 321 -6.82 -26.03 -25.79
C ASN A 321 -7.01 -25.91 -27.31
N LYS A 322 -6.67 -24.77 -27.92
CA LYS A 322 -6.53 -24.69 -29.38
C LYS A 322 -5.39 -25.59 -29.89
N ASP A 323 -4.35 -25.82 -29.10
CA ASP A 323 -3.28 -26.80 -29.42
C ASP A 323 -3.74 -28.26 -29.26
N PHE A 324 -4.77 -28.50 -28.43
CA PHE A 324 -5.46 -29.79 -28.29
C PHE A 324 -6.40 -30.13 -29.46
N GLY A 325 -6.47 -29.33 -30.52
CA GLY A 325 -7.14 -29.74 -31.77
C GLY A 325 -6.65 -31.08 -32.33
N LYS A 326 -5.45 -31.53 -31.93
CA LYS A 326 -4.91 -32.86 -32.22
C LYS A 326 -5.44 -33.98 -31.28
N THR A 327 -5.78 -33.67 -30.03
CA THR A 327 -6.34 -34.63 -29.05
C THR A 327 -7.87 -34.68 -29.08
N VAL A 328 -8.56 -33.67 -29.65
CA VAL A 328 -10.01 -33.73 -29.93
C VAL A 328 -10.34 -34.89 -30.88
N LYS A 329 -9.45 -35.22 -31.83
CA LYS A 329 -9.60 -36.40 -32.70
C LYS A 329 -9.51 -37.72 -31.93
N SER A 330 -8.75 -37.79 -30.83
CA SER A 330 -8.73 -38.97 -29.96
C SER A 330 -9.91 -39.02 -28.99
N LEU A 331 -10.42 -37.87 -28.53
CA LEU A 331 -11.56 -37.79 -27.60
C LEU A 331 -12.93 -37.98 -28.29
N GLN A 332 -13.03 -37.74 -29.59
CA GLN A 332 -14.23 -38.10 -30.37
C GLN A 332 -14.55 -39.61 -30.32
N GLY A 333 -13.54 -40.47 -30.14
CA GLY A 333 -13.74 -41.90 -29.89
C GLY A 333 -14.31 -42.21 -28.49
N LEU A 334 -14.02 -41.35 -27.51
CA LEU A 334 -14.51 -41.49 -26.12
C LEU A 334 -15.94 -40.98 -25.96
N VAL A 335 -16.33 -39.92 -26.68
CA VAL A 335 -17.70 -39.38 -26.66
C VAL A 335 -18.75 -40.40 -27.15
N SER A 336 -18.38 -41.29 -28.08
CA SER A 336 -19.23 -42.43 -28.48
C SER A 336 -19.52 -43.39 -27.33
N SER A 337 -18.55 -43.65 -26.45
CA SER A 337 -18.71 -44.52 -25.28
C SER A 337 -19.57 -43.89 -24.18
N TYR A 338 -19.51 -42.56 -24.02
CA TYR A 338 -20.33 -41.84 -23.05
C TYR A 338 -21.79 -41.69 -23.46
N LYS A 339 -22.09 -41.62 -24.76
CA LYS A 339 -23.49 -41.63 -25.24
C LYS A 339 -24.21 -42.92 -24.87
N GLN A 340 -23.53 -44.06 -24.98
CA GLN A 340 -24.06 -45.37 -24.57
C GLN A 340 -24.36 -45.44 -23.07
N ARG A 341 -23.49 -44.84 -22.24
CA ARG A 341 -23.68 -44.78 -20.78
C ARG A 341 -24.77 -43.78 -20.33
N ASN A 342 -25.05 -42.77 -21.15
CA ASN A 342 -26.09 -41.78 -20.85
C ASN A 342 -27.50 -42.34 -21.11
N GLU A 343 -27.65 -43.28 -22.06
CA GLU A 343 -28.90 -44.01 -22.28
C GLU A 343 -29.24 -44.92 -21.09
N GLU A 344 -28.25 -45.62 -20.51
CA GLU A 344 -28.43 -46.43 -19.30
C GLU A 344 -28.83 -45.61 -18.05
N LEU A 345 -28.36 -44.36 -17.95
CA LEU A 345 -28.69 -43.46 -16.84
C LEU A 345 -30.08 -42.84 -17.00
N LYS A 346 -30.52 -42.61 -18.24
CA LYS A 346 -31.87 -42.09 -18.53
C LYS A 346 -32.94 -43.10 -18.10
N GLU A 347 -32.69 -44.38 -18.33
CA GLU A 347 -33.57 -45.48 -17.90
C GLU A 347 -33.69 -45.58 -16.35
N LYS A 348 -32.63 -45.22 -15.62
CA LYS A 348 -32.65 -45.15 -14.14
C LYS A 348 -33.36 -43.90 -13.62
N SER A 349 -33.24 -42.78 -14.33
CA SER A 349 -33.91 -41.52 -13.98
C SER A 349 -35.43 -41.62 -14.13
N GLU A 350 -35.91 -42.30 -15.16
CA GLU A 350 -37.35 -42.52 -15.39
C GLU A 350 -37.98 -43.38 -14.28
N LYS A 351 -37.27 -44.39 -13.78
CA LYS A 351 -37.70 -45.18 -12.61
C LYS A 351 -37.76 -44.35 -11.31
N SER A 352 -36.85 -43.39 -11.14
CA SER A 352 -36.86 -42.50 -9.97
C SER A 352 -37.98 -41.44 -10.05
N SER A 353 -38.32 -40.98 -11.25
CA SER A 353 -39.41 -40.02 -11.46
C SER A 353 -40.78 -40.62 -11.12
N ALA A 354 -41.00 -41.90 -11.43
CA ALA A 354 -42.24 -42.60 -11.08
C ALA A 354 -42.46 -42.69 -9.55
N ASN A 355 -41.38 -42.86 -8.79
CA ASN A 355 -41.43 -42.88 -7.32
C ASN A 355 -41.66 -41.49 -6.70
N MET A 356 -41.34 -40.41 -7.42
CA MET A 356 -41.55 -39.05 -6.94
C MET A 356 -43.00 -38.59 -7.17
N GLN A 357 -43.63 -39.08 -8.25
CA GLN A 357 -45.02 -38.81 -8.58
C GLN A 357 -45.98 -39.37 -7.50
N THR A 358 -45.70 -40.56 -6.98
CA THR A 358 -46.49 -41.20 -5.90
C THR A 358 -46.38 -40.45 -4.57
N ILE A 359 -45.27 -39.74 -4.31
CA ILE A 359 -45.10 -38.89 -3.13
C ILE A 359 -45.93 -37.60 -3.25
N ILE A 360 -45.96 -36.98 -4.44
CA ILE A 360 -46.74 -35.76 -4.71
C ILE A 360 -48.24 -36.01 -4.53
N GLU A 361 -48.75 -37.16 -5.00
CA GLU A 361 -50.16 -37.53 -4.82
C GLU A 361 -50.56 -37.69 -3.35
N ASN A 362 -49.64 -38.14 -2.48
CA ASN A 362 -49.89 -38.25 -1.05
C ASN A 362 -49.86 -36.89 -0.34
N SER A 363 -48.97 -35.97 -0.73
CA SER A 363 -48.96 -34.60 -0.21
C SER A 363 -50.20 -33.80 -0.63
N GLN A 364 -50.74 -34.04 -1.82
CA GLN A 364 -51.96 -33.39 -2.29
C GLN A 364 -53.19 -33.79 -1.44
N LYS A 365 -53.24 -35.04 -0.96
CA LYS A 365 -54.31 -35.53 -0.07
C LYS A 365 -54.28 -34.84 1.31
N GLN A 366 -53.09 -34.56 1.85
CA GLN A 366 -52.95 -33.82 3.11
C GLN A 366 -53.34 -32.34 2.98
N LYS A 367 -53.10 -31.71 1.82
CA LYS A 367 -53.52 -30.33 1.58
C LYS A 367 -55.04 -30.17 1.61
N ASN A 368 -55.76 -31.16 1.11
CA ASN A 368 -57.23 -31.12 1.05
C ASN A 368 -57.88 -31.32 2.43
N SER A 369 -57.27 -32.08 3.36
CA SER A 369 -57.80 -32.19 4.72
C SER A 369 -57.66 -30.88 5.50
N LEU A 370 -56.52 -30.19 5.37
CA LEU A 370 -56.29 -28.90 6.03
C LEU A 370 -57.21 -27.78 5.50
N SER A 371 -57.62 -27.85 4.23
CA SER A 371 -58.58 -26.89 3.67
C SER A 371 -59.98 -27.04 4.28
N HIS A 372 -60.36 -28.24 4.71
CA HIS A 372 -61.66 -28.50 5.33
C HIS A 372 -61.72 -27.93 6.77
N ASP A 373 -60.63 -28.05 7.52
CA ASP A 373 -60.53 -27.53 8.89
C ASP A 373 -60.61 -25.99 8.95
N ILE A 374 -60.11 -25.29 7.91
CA ILE A 374 -60.21 -23.83 7.78
C ILE A 374 -61.65 -23.36 7.55
N GLU A 375 -62.50 -24.20 6.94
CA GLU A 375 -63.89 -23.86 6.64
C GLU A 375 -64.78 -23.99 7.89
N ILE A 376 -64.50 -24.98 8.75
CA ILE A 376 -65.16 -25.15 10.05
C ILE A 376 -64.85 -23.96 10.97
N ALA A 377 -63.59 -23.50 11.02
CA ALA A 377 -63.21 -22.35 11.84
C ALA A 377 -63.86 -21.02 11.42
N LYS A 378 -64.21 -20.86 10.13
CA LYS A 378 -64.93 -19.67 9.64
C LYS A 378 -66.39 -19.65 10.09
N GLN A 379 -67.00 -20.82 10.30
CA GLN A 379 -68.39 -20.92 10.71
C GLN A 379 -68.57 -20.56 12.20
N GLU A 380 -67.61 -20.95 13.05
CA GLU A 380 -67.60 -20.57 14.48
C GLU A 380 -67.40 -19.06 14.70
N LEU A 381 -66.71 -18.38 13.78
CA LEU A 381 -66.52 -16.93 13.80
C LEU A 381 -67.80 -16.14 13.43
N SER A 382 -68.71 -16.76 12.67
CA SER A 382 -70.00 -16.16 12.31
C SER A 382 -70.97 -16.18 13.49
N ASP A 383 -70.97 -17.27 14.26
CA ASP A 383 -71.93 -17.47 15.36
C ASP A 383 -71.64 -16.56 16.56
N THR A 384 -70.37 -16.30 16.85
CA THR A 384 -69.94 -15.37 17.92
C THR A 384 -70.30 -13.90 17.63
N ASN A 385 -70.31 -13.50 16.36
CA ASN A 385 -70.65 -12.14 15.96
C ASN A 385 -72.16 -11.82 16.06
N SER A 386 -73.01 -12.86 16.08
CA SER A 386 -74.46 -12.72 16.30
C SER A 386 -74.80 -12.46 17.77
N GLN A 387 -74.03 -13.01 18.72
CA GLN A 387 -74.22 -12.80 20.15
C GLN A 387 -73.87 -11.37 20.61
N THR A 388 -72.89 -10.72 19.98
CA THR A 388 -72.48 -9.36 20.34
C THR A 388 -73.54 -8.30 19.99
N LYS A 389 -74.37 -8.53 18.97
CA LYS A 389 -75.47 -7.62 18.60
C LYS A 389 -76.65 -7.66 19.57
N SER A 390 -76.87 -8.78 20.26
CA SER A 390 -77.96 -8.95 21.24
C SER A 390 -77.73 -8.13 22.52
N ILE A 391 -76.47 -8.00 22.96
CA ILE A 391 -76.10 -7.30 24.20
C ILE A 391 -76.19 -5.78 24.04
N LEU A 392 -75.93 -5.24 22.84
CA LEU A 392 -76.06 -3.81 22.56
C LEU A 392 -77.51 -3.31 22.63
N LEU A 393 -78.50 -4.15 22.31
CA LEU A 393 -79.91 -3.79 22.34
C LEU A 393 -80.48 -3.70 23.78
N GLN A 394 -79.88 -4.38 24.75
CA GLN A 394 -80.31 -4.37 26.16
C GLN A 394 -79.85 -3.11 26.91
N ASN A 395 -78.72 -2.52 26.52
CA ASN A 395 -78.21 -1.31 27.18
C ASN A 395 -79.01 -0.05 26.82
N GLU A 396 -79.57 0.02 25.61
CA GLU A 396 -80.40 1.15 25.15
C GLU A 396 -81.77 1.21 25.89
N GLN A 397 -82.24 0.08 26.43
CA GLN A 397 -83.50 0.01 27.18
C GLN A 397 -83.37 0.46 28.64
N LEU A 398 -82.16 0.41 29.23
CA LEU A 398 -81.91 0.82 30.61
C LEU A 398 -81.77 2.35 30.76
N GLU A 399 -81.26 3.05 29.74
CA GLU A 399 -81.13 4.51 29.76
C GLU A 399 -82.49 5.23 29.75
N LYS A 400 -83.50 4.65 29.08
CA LYS A 400 -84.88 5.20 29.09
C LYS A 400 -85.53 5.11 30.47
N ARG A 401 -85.15 4.15 31.31
CA ARG A 401 -85.71 3.94 32.66
C ARG A 401 -85.19 4.94 33.70
N ILE A 402 -84.00 5.51 33.48
CA ILE A 402 -83.36 6.49 34.37
C ILE A 402 -83.95 7.91 34.17
N ALA A 403 -84.46 8.21 32.97
CA ALA A 403 -85.12 9.49 32.69
C ALA A 403 -86.51 9.60 33.35
N GLU A 404 -87.25 8.49 33.45
CA GLU A 404 -88.60 8.45 34.04
C GLU A 404 -88.61 8.67 35.57
N LEU A 405 -87.52 8.32 36.28
CA LEU A 405 -87.43 8.43 37.74
C LEU A 405 -87.00 9.83 38.26
N LYS A 406 -86.53 10.73 37.37
CA LYS A 406 -86.19 12.12 37.74
C LYS A 406 -87.39 13.09 37.72
N GLN A 407 -88.54 12.66 37.20
CA GLN A 407 -89.75 13.49 37.07
C GLN A 407 -90.74 13.34 38.24
N GLN A 408 -90.43 12.55 39.27
CA GLN A 408 -91.30 12.30 40.43
C GLN A 408 -90.92 13.03 41.73
N MET A 409 -89.95 13.96 41.71
CA MET A 409 -89.49 14.66 42.92
C MET A 409 -89.54 16.19 42.77
N SER A 410 -90.74 16.78 42.82
CA SER A 410 -90.94 18.14 43.34
C SER A 410 -92.43 18.42 43.56
N GLY A 411 -92.94 18.12 44.76
CA GLY A 411 -94.27 18.50 45.21
C GLY A 411 -94.22 19.13 46.60
N ASP A 412 -94.68 20.39 46.65
CA ASP A 412 -95.29 21.11 47.79
C ASP A 412 -94.43 21.37 49.06
N ARG A 413 -94.51 22.49 49.80
CA ARG A 413 -95.50 23.58 49.98
C ARG A 413 -94.84 24.67 50.85
N ASN A 414 -95.22 25.93 50.65
CA ASN A 414 -95.52 26.97 51.68
C ASN A 414 -95.32 28.40 51.12
N LEU A 415 -96.17 28.80 50.17
CA LEU A 415 -96.11 30.10 49.48
C LEU A 415 -97.23 31.08 49.93
N LYS A 416 -97.63 31.07 51.21
CA LYS A 416 -98.69 31.98 51.69
C LYS A 416 -98.33 32.87 52.88
N GLN A 417 -97.19 32.63 53.54
CA GLN A 417 -96.67 33.49 54.62
C GLN A 417 -95.57 34.47 54.13
N TYR A 418 -94.95 34.19 52.97
CA TYR A 418 -93.79 34.95 52.45
C TYR A 418 -94.17 36.26 51.72
N LEU A 419 -95.46 36.48 51.43
CA LEU A 419 -95.92 37.61 50.60
C LEU A 419 -96.08 38.93 51.36
N GLN A 420 -96.20 38.90 52.70
CA GLN A 420 -96.34 40.14 53.49
C GLN A 420 -94.98 40.74 53.87
N ASP A 421 -94.00 39.92 54.25
CA ASP A 421 -92.63 40.38 54.57
C ASP A 421 -91.82 40.78 53.31
N SER A 422 -92.22 40.27 52.14
CA SER A 422 -91.56 40.56 50.86
C SER A 422 -91.74 42.01 50.39
N SER A 423 -92.83 42.70 50.77
CA SER A 423 -93.08 44.07 50.30
C SER A 423 -92.14 45.13 50.91
N ALA A 424 -91.84 45.00 52.22
CA ALA A 424 -90.91 45.88 52.93
C ALA A 424 -89.45 45.56 52.61
N ILE A 425 -89.13 44.30 52.34
CA ILE A 425 -87.82 43.88 51.85
C ILE A 425 -87.63 44.30 50.38
N SER A 426 -88.68 44.34 49.56
CA SER A 426 -88.56 44.67 48.12
C SER A 426 -88.20 46.14 47.88
N SER A 427 -88.64 47.09 48.72
CA SER A 427 -88.27 48.51 48.60
C SER A 427 -86.81 48.77 49.01
N SER A 428 -86.35 48.18 50.12
CA SER A 428 -84.92 48.20 50.52
C SER A 428 -84.04 47.49 49.48
N LYS A 429 -84.47 46.31 49.00
CA LYS A 429 -83.81 45.62 47.89
C LYS A 429 -83.88 46.39 46.57
N SER A 430 -84.83 47.30 46.36
CA SER A 430 -84.90 48.12 45.13
C SER A 430 -83.80 49.18 45.13
N SER A 431 -83.60 49.87 46.26
CA SER A 431 -82.52 50.85 46.39
C SER A 431 -81.13 50.20 46.35
N ILE A 432 -80.96 49.05 47.01
CA ILE A 432 -79.71 48.26 46.91
C ILE A 432 -79.52 47.71 45.49
N ARG A 433 -80.60 47.32 44.78
CA ARG A 433 -80.52 46.91 43.37
C ARG A 433 -80.11 48.05 42.46
N GLU A 434 -80.66 49.25 42.64
CA GLU A 434 -80.26 50.42 41.84
C GLU A 434 -78.81 50.83 42.10
N GLN A 435 -78.35 50.77 43.36
CA GLN A 435 -76.94 51.02 43.69
C GLN A 435 -76.03 49.94 43.09
N ALA A 436 -76.35 48.66 43.30
CA ALA A 436 -75.60 47.55 42.71
C ALA A 436 -75.62 47.59 41.17
N GLN A 437 -76.70 48.07 40.55
CA GLN A 437 -76.81 48.19 39.10
C GLN A 437 -75.95 49.35 38.56
N ARG A 438 -75.84 50.46 39.30
CA ARG A 438 -74.89 51.54 38.98
C ARG A 438 -73.44 51.07 39.12
N ASP A 439 -73.13 50.37 40.21
CA ASP A 439 -71.79 49.83 40.45
C ASP A 439 -71.43 48.76 39.42
N LEU A 440 -72.38 47.89 39.03
CA LEU A 440 -72.22 46.93 37.94
C LEU A 440 -72.03 47.60 36.59
N TYR A 441 -72.70 48.72 36.33
CA TYR A 441 -72.53 49.45 35.07
C TYR A 441 -71.15 50.13 35.01
N GLN A 442 -70.71 50.74 36.12
CA GLN A 442 -69.36 51.30 36.23
C GLN A 442 -68.29 50.21 36.09
N PHE A 443 -68.44 49.10 36.79
CA PHE A 443 -67.53 47.96 36.70
C PHE A 443 -67.52 47.35 35.30
N SER A 444 -68.68 47.21 34.65
CA SER A 444 -68.78 46.75 33.26
C SER A 444 -68.09 47.70 32.29
N SER A 445 -68.22 49.02 32.48
CA SER A 445 -67.52 50.01 31.67
C SER A 445 -66.00 49.96 31.86
N SER A 446 -65.54 49.75 33.10
CA SER A 446 -64.12 49.56 33.43
C SER A 446 -63.57 48.28 32.80
N ILE A 447 -64.27 47.15 32.95
CA ILE A 447 -63.91 45.86 32.32
C ILE A 447 -63.84 46.00 30.81
N ASN A 448 -64.81 46.67 30.18
CA ASN A 448 -64.81 46.85 28.74
C ASN A 448 -63.61 47.69 28.28
N SER A 449 -63.27 48.75 29.02
CA SER A 449 -62.09 49.56 28.73
C SER A 449 -60.78 48.79 28.89
N GLU A 450 -60.66 47.94 29.91
CA GLU A 450 -59.50 47.06 30.09
C GLU A 450 -59.45 45.97 29.01
N ALA A 451 -60.59 45.38 28.65
CA ALA A 451 -60.69 44.39 27.59
C ALA A 451 -60.24 44.97 26.24
N ASP A 452 -60.64 46.21 25.92
CA ASP A 452 -60.19 46.91 24.72
C ASP A 452 -58.68 47.22 24.78
N HIS A 453 -58.16 47.63 25.93
CA HIS A 453 -56.72 47.82 26.12
C HIS A 453 -55.94 46.51 25.93
N TYR A 454 -56.41 45.38 26.49
CA TYR A 454 -55.80 44.07 26.28
C TYR A 454 -55.86 43.63 24.82
N LYS A 455 -56.99 43.87 24.14
CA LYS A 455 -57.14 43.59 22.71
C LYS A 455 -56.16 44.41 21.87
N GLN A 456 -55.95 45.68 22.20
CA GLN A 456 -54.98 46.54 21.52
C GLN A 456 -53.54 46.09 21.80
N LYS A 457 -53.19 45.76 23.04
CA LYS A 457 -51.89 45.20 23.41
C LYS A 457 -51.63 43.87 22.69
N GLN A 458 -52.63 43.00 22.61
CA GLN A 458 -52.55 41.73 21.88
C GLN A 458 -52.31 41.96 20.38
N LYS A 459 -53.02 42.93 19.77
CA LYS A 459 -52.81 43.31 18.37
C LYS A 459 -51.38 43.81 18.13
N ASN A 460 -50.83 44.63 19.03
CA ASN A 460 -49.46 45.11 18.95
C ASN A 460 -48.43 43.98 19.11
N LEU A 461 -48.65 43.05 20.04
CA LEU A 461 -47.80 41.86 20.20
C LEU A 461 -47.83 40.96 18.96
N PHE A 462 -48.99 40.79 18.32
CA PHE A 462 -49.07 40.05 17.05
C PHE A 462 -48.34 40.74 15.91
N ALA A 463 -48.44 42.06 15.80
CA ALA A 463 -47.70 42.83 14.80
C ALA A 463 -46.18 42.72 15.03
N SER A 464 -45.72 42.86 16.27
CA SER A 464 -44.31 42.69 16.65
C SER A 464 -43.82 41.26 16.38
N LYS A 465 -44.59 40.24 16.76
CA LYS A 465 -44.27 38.83 16.47
C LYS A 465 -44.16 38.57 14.97
N LYS A 466 -45.06 39.15 14.17
CA LYS A 466 -45.03 39.02 12.70
C LYS A 466 -43.78 39.68 12.11
N SER A 467 -43.42 40.87 12.58
CA SER A 467 -42.18 41.55 12.15
C SER A 467 -40.93 40.74 12.54
N ALA A 468 -40.87 40.23 13.76
CA ALA A 468 -39.74 39.42 14.22
C ALA A 468 -39.62 38.10 13.43
N ALA A 469 -40.74 37.45 13.10
CA ALA A 469 -40.75 36.25 12.27
C ALA A 469 -40.27 36.53 10.83
N GLN A 470 -40.63 37.70 10.27
CA GLN A 470 -40.14 38.12 8.96
C GLN A 470 -38.61 38.37 8.99
N SER A 471 -38.10 39.06 10.01
CA SER A 471 -36.66 39.28 10.17
C SER A 471 -35.87 37.98 10.40
N LEU A 472 -36.44 37.04 11.15
CA LEU A 472 -35.86 35.71 11.34
C LEU A 472 -35.78 34.96 10.00
N HIS A 473 -36.86 34.96 9.23
CA HIS A 473 -36.90 34.30 7.93
C HIS A 473 -35.88 34.88 6.95
N THR A 474 -35.71 36.20 6.92
CA THR A 474 -34.67 36.84 6.08
C THR A 474 -33.26 36.45 6.54
N ALA A 475 -33.02 36.37 7.85
CA ALA A 475 -31.72 35.93 8.37
C ALA A 475 -31.44 34.45 8.05
N GLU A 476 -32.45 33.58 8.13
CA GLU A 476 -32.33 32.17 7.74
C GLU A 476 -32.01 32.01 6.25
N GLN A 477 -32.66 32.81 5.38
CA GLN A 477 -32.33 32.83 3.95
C GLN A 477 -30.90 33.30 3.68
N GLU A 478 -30.45 34.34 4.37
CA GLU A 478 -29.06 34.82 4.26
C GLU A 478 -28.05 33.78 4.74
N ILE A 479 -28.32 33.10 5.87
CA ILE A 479 -27.47 32.01 6.37
C ILE A 479 -27.39 30.88 5.33
N GLY A 480 -28.52 30.45 4.77
CA GLY A 480 -28.54 29.40 3.73
C GLY A 480 -27.72 29.79 2.49
N LEU A 481 -27.80 31.05 2.04
CA LEU A 481 -26.96 31.54 0.94
C LEU A 481 -25.47 31.55 1.29
N ARG A 482 -25.11 31.90 2.53
CA ARG A 482 -23.72 31.87 3.01
C ARG A 482 -23.19 30.45 3.13
N GLU A 483 -24.00 29.49 3.56
CA GLU A 483 -23.62 28.07 3.60
C GLU A 483 -23.30 27.53 2.20
N ILE A 484 -24.12 27.86 1.20
CA ILE A 484 -23.85 27.49 -0.20
C ILE A 484 -22.52 28.08 -0.67
N GLN A 485 -22.25 29.36 -0.37
CA GLN A 485 -20.97 30.00 -0.70
C GLN A 485 -19.77 29.32 -0.02
N ILE A 486 -19.91 28.92 1.25
CA ILE A 486 -18.86 28.21 1.99
C ILE A 486 -18.56 26.86 1.32
N ILE A 487 -19.60 26.10 0.96
CA ILE A 487 -19.45 24.81 0.27
C ILE A 487 -18.73 25.00 -1.08
N GLU A 488 -19.10 26.03 -1.85
CA GLU A 488 -18.45 26.33 -3.13
C GLU A 488 -16.98 26.73 -2.96
N LEU A 489 -16.66 27.55 -1.97
CA LEU A 489 -15.28 27.92 -1.64
C LEU A 489 -14.47 26.71 -1.17
N GLN A 490 -15.05 25.80 -0.39
CA GLN A 490 -14.39 24.56 0.03
C GLN A 490 -14.11 23.65 -1.17
N LYS A 491 -15.07 23.51 -2.10
CA LYS A 491 -14.87 22.77 -3.35
C LYS A 491 -13.74 23.38 -4.18
N ASN A 492 -13.71 24.70 -4.33
CA ASN A 492 -12.65 25.39 -5.06
C ASN A 492 -11.27 25.26 -4.39
N LYS A 493 -11.22 25.29 -3.05
CA LYS A 493 -10.00 25.03 -2.28
C LYS A 493 -9.52 23.59 -2.52
N TYR A 494 -10.40 22.59 -2.45
CA TYR A 494 -10.06 21.20 -2.71
C TYR A 494 -9.50 21.00 -4.14
N MET A 495 -10.15 21.56 -5.14
CA MET A 495 -9.69 21.49 -6.54
C MET A 495 -8.31 22.15 -6.72
N SER A 496 -8.07 23.28 -6.05
CA SER A 496 -6.78 23.99 -6.10
C SER A 496 -5.66 23.20 -5.42
N THR A 497 -5.94 22.62 -4.25
CA THR A 497 -4.99 21.74 -3.55
C THR A 497 -4.67 20.50 -4.39
N ASN A 498 -5.68 19.88 -5.02
CA ASN A 498 -5.45 18.72 -5.88
C ASN A 498 -4.58 19.09 -7.09
N LYS A 499 -4.83 20.25 -7.72
CA LYS A 499 -3.99 20.78 -8.80
C LYS A 499 -2.54 21.02 -8.34
N GLN A 500 -2.35 21.51 -7.11
CA GLN A 500 -1.01 21.70 -6.54
C GLN A 500 -0.29 20.37 -6.32
N ILE A 501 -0.97 19.37 -5.77
CA ILE A 501 -0.41 18.02 -5.57
C ILE A 501 0.00 17.41 -6.90
N VAL A 502 -0.85 17.50 -7.93
CA VAL A 502 -0.51 17.01 -9.28
C VAL A 502 0.71 17.74 -9.84
N MET A 503 0.81 19.05 -9.67
CA MET A 503 1.95 19.82 -10.16
C MET A 503 3.25 19.47 -9.42
N GLU A 504 3.17 19.23 -8.11
CA GLU A 504 4.30 18.74 -7.31
C GLU A 504 4.77 17.35 -7.77
N GLN A 505 3.83 16.43 -8.01
CA GLN A 505 4.15 15.11 -8.56
C GLN A 505 4.83 15.21 -9.94
N VAL A 506 4.33 16.09 -10.82
CA VAL A 506 4.97 16.34 -12.13
C VAL A 506 6.38 16.90 -11.98
N CYS A 507 6.61 17.79 -11.01
CA CYS A 507 7.95 18.31 -10.72
C CYS A 507 8.90 17.22 -10.21
N CYS A 508 8.45 16.34 -9.31
CA CYS A 508 9.24 15.20 -8.83
C CYS A 508 9.61 14.26 -9.98
N ILE A 509 8.62 13.86 -10.80
CA ILE A 509 8.85 13.02 -11.98
C ILE A 509 9.86 13.67 -12.93
N ARG A 510 9.77 14.99 -13.13
CA ARG A 510 10.71 15.72 -14.00
C ARG A 510 12.12 15.75 -13.44
N ALA A 511 12.28 15.86 -12.13
CA ALA A 511 13.59 15.79 -11.47
C ALA A 511 14.20 14.39 -11.64
N ASP A 512 13.42 13.35 -11.40
CA ASP A 512 13.85 11.94 -11.56
C ASP A 512 14.26 11.65 -13.01
N LEU A 513 13.46 12.11 -13.98
CA LEU A 513 13.81 12.01 -15.41
C LEU A 513 15.09 12.77 -15.76
N GLY A 514 15.37 13.89 -15.09
CA GLY A 514 16.62 14.63 -15.25
C GLY A 514 17.83 13.81 -14.81
N VAL A 515 17.75 13.21 -13.61
CA VAL A 515 18.81 12.31 -13.09
C VAL A 515 19.02 11.12 -14.02
N MET A 516 17.95 10.45 -14.43
CA MET A 516 18.02 9.32 -15.37
C MET A 516 18.64 9.71 -16.71
N THR A 517 18.32 10.90 -17.23
CA THR A 517 18.92 11.41 -18.48
C THR A 517 20.43 11.64 -18.32
N GLU A 518 20.87 12.15 -17.17
CA GLU A 518 22.29 12.34 -16.88
C GLU A 518 23.04 11.00 -16.77
N GLU A 519 22.45 10.00 -16.11
CA GLU A 519 23.01 8.66 -16.01
C GLU A 519 23.11 7.97 -17.38
N VAL A 520 22.06 8.05 -18.20
CA VAL A 520 22.08 7.54 -19.58
C VAL A 520 23.18 8.26 -20.39
N SER A 521 23.35 9.56 -20.23
CA SER A 521 24.44 10.31 -20.87
C SER A 521 25.82 9.85 -20.43
N LYS A 522 26.02 9.59 -19.12
CA LYS A 522 27.26 9.02 -18.57
C LYS A 522 27.55 7.63 -19.15
N LEU A 523 26.54 6.76 -19.18
CA LEU A 523 26.66 5.42 -19.79
C LEU A 523 27.00 5.51 -21.28
N GLN A 524 26.39 6.42 -22.01
CA GLN A 524 26.68 6.62 -23.43
C GLN A 524 28.12 7.11 -23.67
N LYS A 525 28.63 8.00 -22.82
CA LYS A 525 30.06 8.40 -22.84
C LYS A 525 30.98 7.20 -22.57
N ASN A 526 30.65 6.37 -21.59
CA ASN A 526 31.42 5.16 -21.29
C ASN A 526 31.40 4.15 -22.45
N ILE A 527 30.25 3.93 -23.08
CA ILE A 527 30.13 3.07 -24.26
C ILE A 527 30.99 3.60 -25.40
N ASN A 528 30.96 4.91 -25.67
CA ASN A 528 31.79 5.51 -26.71
C ASN A 528 33.29 5.38 -26.40
N TYR A 529 33.67 5.52 -25.13
CA TYR A 529 35.05 5.31 -24.68
C TYR A 529 35.50 3.86 -24.91
N ILE A 530 34.71 2.88 -24.46
CA ILE A 530 35.00 1.45 -24.64
C ILE A 530 35.06 1.10 -26.12
N LYS A 531 34.10 1.59 -26.92
CA LYS A 531 34.08 1.40 -28.37
C LYS A 531 35.35 1.93 -29.03
N GLY A 532 35.83 3.11 -28.62
CA GLY A 532 37.09 3.67 -29.11
C GLY A 532 38.34 2.92 -28.67
N SER A 533 38.32 2.27 -27.50
CA SER A 533 39.40 1.37 -27.06
C SER A 533 39.40 0.07 -27.86
N LEU A 534 38.24 -0.55 -27.99
CA LEU A 534 38.06 -1.83 -28.67
C LEU A 534 38.40 -1.73 -30.16
N PHE A 535 38.05 -0.62 -30.82
CA PHE A 535 38.49 -0.37 -32.19
C PHE A 535 40.00 -0.22 -32.31
N ARG A 536 40.68 0.41 -31.34
CA ARG A 536 42.14 0.49 -31.35
C ARG A 536 42.78 -0.88 -31.16
N GLU A 537 42.26 -1.71 -30.25
CA GLU A 537 42.72 -3.08 -30.08
C GLU A 537 42.49 -3.95 -31.31
N LEU A 538 41.32 -3.80 -31.97
CA LEU A 538 41.00 -4.50 -33.20
C LEU A 538 41.90 -4.07 -34.36
N GLU A 539 42.17 -2.78 -34.49
CA GLU A 539 43.10 -2.24 -35.49
C GLU A 539 44.52 -2.77 -35.26
N ASN A 540 44.99 -2.75 -34.01
CA ASN A 540 46.29 -3.31 -33.65
C ASN A 540 46.36 -4.82 -33.96
N GLY A 541 45.32 -5.58 -33.63
CA GLY A 541 45.22 -7.01 -33.95
C GLY A 541 45.20 -7.28 -35.45
N SER A 542 44.49 -6.44 -36.22
CA SER A 542 44.44 -6.52 -37.68
C SER A 542 45.81 -6.21 -38.30
N GLN A 543 46.51 -5.19 -37.81
CA GLN A 543 47.87 -4.85 -38.25
C GLN A 543 48.84 -5.98 -37.94
N TYR A 544 48.78 -6.55 -36.72
CA TYR A 544 49.60 -7.69 -36.35
C TYR A 544 49.36 -8.90 -37.26
N ALA A 545 48.10 -9.25 -37.53
CA ALA A 545 47.76 -10.34 -38.43
C ALA A 545 48.24 -10.09 -39.86
N ALA A 546 48.17 -8.85 -40.35
CA ALA A 546 48.66 -8.47 -41.67
C ALA A 546 50.19 -8.57 -41.76
N THR A 547 50.91 -8.12 -40.73
CA THR A 547 52.38 -8.25 -40.67
C THR A 547 52.81 -9.70 -40.61
N GLU A 548 52.13 -10.52 -39.81
CA GLU A 548 52.45 -11.94 -39.68
C GLU A 548 52.16 -12.70 -40.98
N SER A 549 51.04 -12.39 -41.64
CA SER A 549 50.71 -12.95 -42.95
C SER A 549 51.77 -12.62 -44.01
N LYS A 550 52.34 -11.41 -43.95
CA LYS A 550 53.42 -11.01 -44.83
C LYS A 550 54.70 -11.81 -44.55
N ASN A 551 55.06 -11.98 -43.28
CA ASN A 551 56.24 -12.76 -42.88
C ASN A 551 56.12 -14.22 -43.34
N ILE A 552 54.95 -14.84 -43.12
CA ILE A 552 54.68 -16.23 -43.57
C ILE A 552 54.78 -16.34 -45.09
N LEU A 553 54.30 -15.33 -45.84
CA LEU A 553 54.42 -15.32 -47.29
C LEU A 553 55.87 -15.21 -47.75
N GLU A 554 56.68 -14.37 -47.11
CA GLU A 554 58.12 -14.26 -47.38
C GLU A 554 58.84 -15.58 -47.07
N GLU A 555 58.52 -16.23 -45.94
CA GLU A 555 59.06 -17.55 -45.61
C GLU A 555 58.64 -18.63 -46.61
N ALA A 556 57.39 -18.62 -47.05
CA ALA A 556 56.88 -19.55 -48.07
C ALA A 556 57.63 -19.38 -49.41
N ASN A 557 57.86 -18.14 -49.84
CA ASN A 557 58.63 -17.85 -51.05
C ASN A 557 60.09 -18.31 -50.91
N ASN A 558 60.69 -18.13 -49.73
CA ASN A 558 62.05 -18.61 -49.45
C ASN A 558 62.13 -20.15 -49.49
N LEU A 559 61.13 -20.84 -48.95
CA LEU A 559 61.02 -22.29 -49.03
C LEU A 559 60.85 -22.78 -50.47
N GLU A 560 60.03 -22.10 -51.27
CA GLU A 560 59.83 -22.42 -52.69
C GLU A 560 61.15 -22.29 -53.47
N SER A 561 61.91 -21.20 -53.25
CA SER A 561 63.24 -21.05 -53.84
C SER A 561 64.23 -22.14 -53.38
N MET A 562 64.12 -22.61 -52.14
CA MET A 562 64.96 -23.71 -51.65
C MET A 562 64.57 -25.04 -52.29
N ILE A 563 63.28 -25.29 -52.51
CA ILE A 563 62.78 -26.47 -53.22
C ILE A 563 63.31 -26.48 -54.66
N ASP A 564 63.21 -25.35 -55.38
CA ASP A 564 63.74 -25.23 -56.74
C ASP A 564 65.24 -25.55 -56.80
N SER A 565 66.01 -25.05 -55.82
CA SER A 565 67.45 -25.34 -55.74
C SER A 565 67.73 -26.83 -55.45
N ILE A 566 66.92 -27.49 -54.64
CA ILE A 566 67.03 -28.94 -54.39
C ILE A 566 66.74 -29.71 -55.68
N ASP A 567 65.69 -29.34 -56.41
CA ASP A 567 65.33 -30.00 -57.67
C ASP A 567 66.44 -29.86 -58.72
N GLU A 568 67.08 -28.68 -58.84
CA GLU A 568 68.25 -28.48 -59.69
C GLU A 568 69.42 -29.40 -59.29
N LYS A 569 69.68 -29.53 -57.98
CA LYS A 569 70.74 -30.41 -57.46
C LYS A 569 70.43 -31.88 -57.69
N ASP A 570 69.17 -32.28 -57.59
CA ASP A 570 68.76 -33.66 -57.90
C ASP A 570 68.93 -33.98 -59.39
N ILE A 571 68.70 -33.03 -60.29
CA ILE A 571 69.00 -33.17 -61.73
C ILE A 571 70.51 -33.32 -61.97
N GLU A 572 71.33 -32.51 -61.28
CA GLU A 572 72.80 -32.61 -61.34
C GLU A 572 73.30 -33.96 -60.83
N ILE A 573 72.80 -34.42 -59.68
CA ILE A 573 73.11 -35.75 -59.13
C ILE A 573 72.65 -36.85 -60.09
N GLY A 574 71.47 -36.72 -60.71
CA GLY A 574 70.99 -37.63 -61.73
C GLY A 574 71.95 -37.73 -62.92
N SER A 575 72.46 -36.59 -63.39
CA SER A 575 73.42 -36.50 -64.48
C SER A 575 74.78 -37.13 -64.09
N LEU A 576 75.29 -36.82 -62.89
CA LEU A 576 76.52 -37.41 -62.37
C LEU A 576 76.42 -38.93 -62.20
N LYS A 577 75.28 -39.42 -61.71
CA LYS A 577 75.02 -40.86 -61.61
C LYS A 577 75.02 -41.53 -62.98
N ALA A 578 74.46 -40.89 -64.00
CA ALA A 578 74.49 -41.40 -65.37
C ALA A 578 75.93 -41.47 -65.91
N THR A 579 76.72 -40.39 -65.79
CA THR A 579 78.12 -40.39 -66.23
C THR A 579 78.98 -41.40 -65.46
N MET A 580 78.76 -41.54 -64.15
CA MET A 580 79.47 -42.52 -63.32
C MET A 580 79.09 -43.95 -63.73
N GLY A 581 77.82 -44.18 -64.10
CA GLY A 581 77.36 -45.44 -64.68
C GLY A 581 78.08 -45.77 -65.98
N ASP A 582 78.29 -44.79 -66.86
CA ASP A 582 78.99 -44.99 -68.13
C ASP A 582 80.50 -45.24 -67.95
N VAL A 583 81.14 -44.55 -67.00
CA VAL A 583 82.55 -44.80 -66.64
C VAL A 583 82.73 -46.21 -66.09
N LYS A 584 81.83 -46.65 -65.19
CA LYS A 584 81.86 -48.01 -64.63
C LYS A 584 81.65 -49.10 -65.68
N LYS A 585 80.88 -48.84 -66.74
CA LYS A 585 80.68 -49.80 -67.84
C LYS A 585 81.90 -49.94 -68.74
N ARG A 586 82.73 -48.89 -68.87
CA ARG A 586 83.92 -48.91 -69.73
C ARG A 586 85.08 -49.68 -69.11
N ASN A 587 85.20 -49.67 -67.78
CA ASN A 587 86.30 -50.32 -67.08
C ASN A 587 85.74 -51.30 -66.02
N PRO A 588 85.40 -52.55 -66.39
CA PRO A 588 85.09 -53.56 -65.40
C PRO A 588 86.34 -53.84 -64.56
N ILE A 589 86.29 -53.48 -63.28
CA ILE A 589 87.35 -53.81 -62.32
C ILE A 589 87.38 -55.33 -62.19
N TYR A 590 88.54 -55.95 -62.39
CA TYR A 590 88.71 -57.38 -62.22
C TYR A 590 88.70 -57.70 -60.71
N VAL A 591 87.79 -58.58 -60.29
CA VAL A 591 87.65 -58.97 -58.89
C VAL A 591 88.26 -60.37 -58.73
N PRO A 592 89.38 -60.52 -57.99
CA PRO A 592 90.01 -61.83 -57.81
C PRO A 592 89.23 -62.73 -56.87
N GLU A 593 89.43 -64.03 -57.02
CA GLU A 593 89.07 -65.03 -56.01
C GLU A 593 90.09 -64.98 -54.86
N LYS A 594 89.60 -64.74 -53.64
CA LYS A 594 90.44 -64.37 -52.48
C LYS A 594 91.44 -65.44 -52.03
N ASP A 595 91.25 -66.67 -52.47
CA ASP A 595 92.04 -67.83 -52.03
C ASP A 595 93.11 -68.25 -53.06
N ASP A 596 93.15 -67.61 -54.23
CA ASP A 596 94.11 -67.92 -55.30
C ASP A 596 95.20 -66.82 -55.39
N PRO A 597 96.45 -67.11 -54.99
CA PRO A 597 97.53 -66.13 -55.04
C PRO A 597 97.89 -65.71 -56.47
N ILE A 598 97.62 -66.56 -57.47
CA ILE A 598 97.84 -66.25 -58.89
C ILE A 598 96.76 -65.26 -59.36
N ASP A 599 95.51 -65.45 -58.93
CA ASP A 599 94.39 -64.59 -59.33
C ASP A 599 94.46 -63.20 -58.68
N ILE A 600 94.90 -63.14 -57.42
CA ILE A 600 95.17 -61.86 -56.73
C ILE A 600 96.25 -61.09 -57.48
N ALA A 601 97.39 -61.73 -57.79
CA ALA A 601 98.46 -61.10 -58.55
C ALA A 601 97.96 -60.66 -59.95
N LEU A 602 97.14 -61.48 -60.60
CA LEU A 602 96.53 -61.13 -61.89
C LEU A 602 95.60 -59.93 -61.77
N SER A 603 94.77 -59.85 -60.73
CA SER A 603 93.88 -58.73 -60.49
C SER A 603 94.62 -57.42 -60.19
N GLU A 604 95.69 -57.50 -59.40
CA GLU A 604 96.54 -56.36 -59.10
C GLU A 604 97.19 -55.85 -60.38
N PHE A 605 97.70 -56.78 -61.21
CA PHE A 605 98.26 -56.44 -62.51
C PHE A 605 97.20 -55.82 -63.45
N LEU A 606 96.04 -56.47 -63.65
CA LEU A 606 95.00 -55.99 -64.56
C LEU A 606 94.38 -54.65 -64.12
N ASN A 607 94.19 -54.43 -62.82
CA ASN A 607 93.60 -53.20 -62.30
C ASN A 607 94.59 -52.02 -62.20
N THR A 608 95.90 -52.27 -62.24
CA THR A 608 96.93 -51.22 -62.23
C THR A 608 97.31 -50.74 -63.63
N MET A 609 96.93 -51.47 -64.68
CA MET A 609 97.13 -51.04 -66.06
C MET A 609 96.34 -49.77 -66.37
N VAL A 610 97.01 -48.79 -67.00
CA VAL A 610 96.40 -47.51 -67.41
C VAL A 610 95.44 -47.74 -68.58
N ASP A 611 95.79 -48.66 -69.48
CA ASP A 611 95.01 -49.03 -70.66
C ASP A 611 94.24 -50.33 -70.42
N VAL A 612 92.93 -50.31 -70.74
CA VAL A 612 92.07 -51.48 -70.60
C VAL A 612 92.46 -52.52 -71.64
N ILE A 613 92.81 -53.72 -71.16
CA ILE A 613 93.10 -54.85 -72.04
C ILE A 613 91.79 -55.27 -72.73
N PRO A 614 91.68 -55.21 -74.07
CA PRO A 614 90.43 -55.46 -74.78
C PRO A 614 89.90 -56.89 -74.65
N VAL A 615 90.82 -57.84 -74.44
CA VAL A 615 90.53 -59.26 -74.34
C VAL A 615 90.51 -59.67 -72.87
N PRO A 616 89.35 -60.06 -72.29
CA PRO A 616 89.25 -60.34 -70.87
C PRO A 616 89.98 -61.64 -70.52
N PHE A 617 90.59 -61.65 -69.33
CA PHE A 617 90.98 -62.88 -68.64
C PHE A 617 89.76 -63.43 -67.91
N THR A 618 89.42 -64.70 -68.15
CA THR A 618 88.37 -65.41 -67.41
C THR A 618 88.99 -66.59 -66.69
N ARG A 619 88.90 -66.65 -65.37
CA ARG A 619 89.39 -67.77 -64.57
C ARG A 619 88.56 -69.02 -64.87
N GLU A 620 89.23 -70.13 -65.18
CA GLU A 620 88.58 -71.46 -65.26
C GLU A 620 88.90 -72.31 -64.03
N ASP A 621 90.15 -72.29 -63.59
CA ASP A 621 90.65 -73.04 -62.43
C ASP A 621 91.92 -72.39 -61.87
N GLU A 622 92.45 -72.88 -60.75
CA GLU A 622 93.69 -72.36 -60.16
C GLU A 622 94.85 -72.48 -61.16
N GLY A 623 95.44 -71.34 -61.52
CA GLY A 623 96.50 -71.27 -62.54
C GLY A 623 96.03 -71.56 -63.98
N ILE A 624 94.73 -71.69 -64.25
CA ILE A 624 94.18 -71.91 -65.60
C ILE A 624 93.18 -70.82 -65.95
N TYR A 625 93.50 -70.07 -67.00
CA TYR A 625 92.73 -68.91 -67.43
C TYR A 625 92.39 -69.00 -68.91
N LEU A 626 91.30 -68.38 -69.30
CA LEU A 626 90.95 -68.13 -70.68
C LEU A 626 91.33 -66.69 -71.01
N PHE A 627 92.22 -66.51 -71.98
CA PHE A 627 92.51 -65.21 -72.57
C PHE A 627 91.83 -65.15 -73.94
N GLY A 628 90.67 -64.51 -73.99
CA GLY A 628 89.82 -64.52 -75.18
C GLY A 628 89.28 -65.93 -75.45
N THR A 629 89.75 -66.58 -76.51
CA THR A 629 89.41 -67.97 -76.84
C THR A 629 90.51 -68.97 -76.45
N LYS A 630 91.66 -68.48 -75.99
CA LYS A 630 92.83 -69.29 -75.74
C LYS A 630 92.93 -69.67 -74.26
N ARG A 631 92.92 -70.96 -73.99
CA ARG A 631 93.23 -71.50 -72.66
C ARG A 631 94.72 -71.39 -72.39
N ILE A 632 95.07 -70.75 -71.28
CA ILE A 632 96.43 -70.48 -70.84
C ILE A 632 96.66 -70.95 -69.41
N PHE A 633 97.91 -71.30 -69.13
CA PHE A 633 98.34 -71.73 -67.81
C PHE A 633 99.26 -70.66 -67.23
N LEU A 634 98.82 -70.06 -66.13
CA LEU A 634 99.55 -69.05 -65.38
C LEU A 634 100.30 -69.74 -64.23
N LYS A 635 101.49 -69.25 -63.95
CA LYS A 635 102.25 -69.61 -62.76
C LYS A 635 102.87 -68.34 -62.19
N LEU A 636 102.94 -68.29 -60.87
CA LEU A 636 103.69 -67.24 -60.17
C LEU A 636 105.14 -67.72 -59.99
N GLU A 637 106.10 -66.97 -60.55
CA GLU A 637 107.54 -67.26 -60.40
C GLU A 637 108.25 -66.00 -59.90
N GLN A 638 108.85 -66.09 -58.70
CA GLN A 638 109.51 -64.95 -58.03
C GLN A 638 108.63 -63.69 -57.90
N GLY A 639 107.31 -63.87 -57.78
CA GLY A 639 106.34 -62.77 -57.66
C GLY A 639 105.93 -62.14 -59.00
N GLN A 640 106.41 -62.65 -60.12
CA GLN A 640 105.95 -62.25 -61.46
C GLN A 640 105.05 -63.34 -62.07
N ILE A 641 104.04 -62.90 -62.83
CA ILE A 641 103.14 -63.82 -63.54
C ILE A 641 103.82 -64.23 -64.84
N VAL A 642 104.00 -65.54 -65.00
CA VAL A 642 104.50 -66.14 -66.23
C VAL A 642 103.47 -67.09 -66.83
N ILE A 643 103.35 -67.08 -68.16
CA ILE A 643 102.37 -67.84 -68.92
C ILE A 643 103.10 -68.91 -69.75
N ARG A 644 102.61 -70.16 -69.69
CA ARG A 644 103.16 -71.28 -70.46
C ARG A 644 102.79 -71.15 -71.94
N VAL A 645 103.79 -71.02 -72.83
CA VAL A 645 103.60 -70.98 -74.29
C VAL A 645 104.60 -71.88 -75.01
N GLY A 646 104.13 -72.77 -75.89
CA GLY A 646 104.96 -73.45 -76.91
C GLY A 646 106.23 -74.18 -76.47
N GLY A 647 106.33 -74.61 -75.21
CA GLY A 647 107.52 -75.30 -74.66
C GLY A 647 108.33 -74.51 -73.63
N GLY A 648 108.03 -73.22 -73.43
CA GLY A 648 108.65 -72.34 -72.43
C GLY A 648 107.64 -71.56 -71.59
N PHE A 649 108.12 -70.56 -70.85
CA PHE A 649 107.33 -69.59 -70.09
C PHE A 649 107.65 -68.17 -70.61
N MET A 650 106.64 -67.30 -70.61
CA MET A 650 106.73 -65.92 -71.09
C MET A 650 106.08 -64.98 -70.08
N GLY A 651 106.57 -63.75 -69.94
CA GLY A 651 105.96 -62.76 -69.03
C GLY A 651 104.54 -62.36 -69.45
N ILE A 652 103.71 -61.96 -68.49
CA ILE A 652 102.32 -61.54 -68.77
C ILE A 652 102.24 -60.31 -69.70
N ASP A 653 103.14 -59.32 -69.54
CA ASP A 653 103.21 -58.13 -70.39
C ASP A 653 103.46 -58.51 -71.86
N GLU A 654 104.50 -59.30 -72.09
CA GLU A 654 104.90 -59.80 -73.42
C GLU A 654 103.81 -60.69 -74.03
N PHE A 655 103.12 -61.48 -73.19
CA PHE A 655 101.99 -62.29 -73.63
C PHE A 655 100.83 -61.45 -74.13
N ILE A 656 100.43 -60.42 -73.39
CA ILE A 656 99.32 -59.54 -73.78
C ILE A 656 99.67 -58.82 -75.08
N GLU A 657 100.88 -58.27 -75.21
CA GLU A 657 101.29 -57.54 -76.41
C GLU A 657 101.24 -58.42 -77.68
N ILE A 658 101.70 -59.67 -77.59
CA ILE A 658 101.74 -60.58 -78.74
C ILE A 658 100.36 -61.18 -79.05
N TYR A 659 99.61 -61.60 -78.03
CA TYR A 659 98.39 -62.39 -78.23
C TYR A 659 97.09 -61.57 -78.26
N THR A 660 97.07 -60.35 -77.73
CA THR A 660 95.89 -59.47 -77.84
C THR A 660 95.45 -59.23 -79.29
N PRO A 661 96.31 -58.79 -80.22
CA PRO A 661 95.88 -58.56 -81.61
C PRO A 661 95.41 -59.86 -82.30
N LEU A 662 96.03 -61.00 -81.97
CA LEU A 662 95.65 -62.31 -82.51
C LEU A 662 94.28 -62.77 -82.02
N GLU A 663 93.96 -62.56 -80.73
CA GLU A 663 92.67 -62.92 -80.17
C GLU A 663 91.56 -61.93 -80.60
N LEU A 664 91.89 -60.65 -80.79
CA LEU A 664 90.96 -59.67 -81.36
C LEU A 664 90.57 -60.04 -82.79
N GLU A 665 91.54 -60.39 -83.65
CA GLU A 665 91.28 -60.83 -85.02
C GLU A 665 90.38 -62.08 -85.07
N LYS A 666 90.59 -63.04 -84.15
CA LYS A 666 89.71 -64.20 -84.00
C LYS A 666 88.30 -63.82 -83.54
N GLN A 667 88.17 -62.96 -82.53
CA GLN A 667 86.86 -62.53 -82.03
C GLN A 667 86.08 -61.76 -83.10
N GLU A 668 86.75 -60.92 -83.89
CA GLU A 668 86.15 -60.24 -85.04
C GLU A 668 85.69 -61.23 -86.12
N SER A 669 86.47 -62.28 -86.42
CA SER A 669 86.05 -63.32 -87.38
C SER A 669 84.79 -64.08 -86.92
N VAL A 670 84.70 -64.39 -85.63
CA VAL A 670 83.54 -65.06 -85.02
C VAL A 670 82.31 -64.14 -85.00
N LEU A 671 82.50 -62.83 -84.77
CA LEU A 671 81.41 -61.84 -84.83
C LEU A 671 80.92 -61.59 -86.26
N THR A 672 81.78 -61.74 -87.26
CA THR A 672 81.43 -61.53 -88.68
C THR A 672 80.69 -62.73 -89.28
N GLU A 673 80.96 -63.95 -88.81
CA GLU A 673 80.26 -65.17 -89.22
C GLU A 673 78.91 -65.40 -88.49
N ALA A 674 78.68 -64.71 -87.37
CA ALA A 674 77.39 -64.68 -86.66
C ALA A 674 76.49 -63.53 -87.18
N GLY A 675 75.79 -63.79 -88.29
CA GLY A 675 74.89 -62.84 -88.97
C GLY A 675 73.66 -62.31 -88.17
N PRO A 676 72.84 -61.46 -88.83
CA PRO A 676 72.11 -60.29 -88.29
C PRO A 676 70.81 -60.58 -87.49
N ALA A 677 70.77 -61.67 -86.72
CA ALA A 677 69.57 -62.11 -86.02
C ALA A 677 69.35 -61.46 -84.63
N PHE A 678 70.37 -60.83 -84.03
CA PHE A 678 70.31 -60.37 -82.64
C PHE A 678 69.81 -58.92 -82.45
N THR A 679 69.73 -58.11 -83.50
CA THR A 679 69.38 -56.67 -83.39
C THR A 679 67.87 -56.38 -83.33
N LYS A 680 66.98 -57.37 -83.48
CA LYS A 680 65.52 -57.17 -83.44
C LYS A 680 64.87 -57.21 -82.06
N SER A 681 65.58 -57.63 -81.02
CA SER A 681 65.05 -57.75 -79.65
C SER A 681 65.30 -56.53 -78.77
N LEU A 682 66.24 -55.64 -79.12
CA LEU A 682 66.57 -54.46 -78.30
C LEU A 682 65.72 -53.20 -78.61
N SER A 683 65.06 -53.13 -79.78
CA SER A 683 64.29 -51.94 -80.17
C SER A 683 62.92 -51.80 -79.49
N ARG A 684 62.46 -52.80 -78.73
CA ARG A 684 61.18 -52.74 -77.98
C ARG A 684 61.28 -52.07 -76.61
N PHE A 685 62.48 -51.83 -76.08
CA PHE A 685 62.66 -51.29 -74.72
C PHE A 685 63.00 -49.80 -74.63
N LEU A 686 63.21 -49.11 -75.76
CA LEU A 686 63.63 -47.70 -75.80
C LEU A 686 62.56 -46.71 -76.28
N SER A 687 61.29 -47.11 -76.36
CA SER A 687 60.20 -46.16 -76.64
C SER A 687 59.77 -45.45 -75.35
N ALA A 688 60.13 -44.17 -75.24
CA ALA A 688 59.73 -43.26 -74.16
C ALA A 688 58.19 -43.10 -74.10
N PRO A 689 57.58 -42.98 -72.90
CA PRO A 689 56.17 -42.66 -72.79
C PRO A 689 55.91 -41.17 -73.00
N ASP A 690 54.82 -40.91 -73.73
CA ASP A 690 54.32 -39.59 -74.10
C ASP A 690 54.04 -38.65 -72.91
N ILE A 691 54.28 -37.38 -73.21
CA ILE A 691 54.16 -36.18 -72.39
C ILE A 691 52.73 -36.01 -71.86
N GLY A 692 52.56 -35.92 -70.53
CA GLY A 692 51.28 -35.51 -69.93
C GLY A 692 50.89 -36.07 -68.56
N MET A 693 51.82 -36.65 -67.78
CA MET A 693 51.53 -37.08 -66.41
C MET A 693 52.40 -36.35 -65.39
N SER A 694 51.77 -35.64 -64.45
CA SER A 694 52.47 -35.00 -63.33
C SER A 694 53.22 -36.03 -62.47
N PRO A 695 54.43 -35.73 -61.98
CA PRO A 695 55.26 -36.66 -61.18
C PRO A 695 54.52 -37.31 -60.00
N GLN A 696 53.60 -36.59 -59.33
CA GLN A 696 52.83 -37.15 -58.21
C GLN A 696 51.80 -38.22 -58.62
N ARG A 697 51.43 -38.30 -59.91
CA ARG A 697 50.50 -39.31 -60.45
C ARG A 697 51.26 -40.58 -60.90
N ALA A 698 52.44 -40.42 -61.47
CA ALA A 698 53.33 -41.53 -61.80
C ALA A 698 53.84 -42.26 -60.55
N SER A 699 54.19 -41.53 -59.48
CA SER A 699 54.66 -42.15 -58.23
C SER A 699 53.56 -42.91 -57.50
N ARG A 700 52.29 -42.46 -57.57
CA ARG A 700 51.13 -43.19 -57.02
C ARG A 700 50.82 -44.48 -57.77
N ILE A 701 50.99 -44.51 -59.09
CA ILE A 701 50.78 -45.72 -59.89
C ILE A 701 51.85 -46.76 -59.55
N ILE A 702 53.12 -46.34 -59.45
CA ILE A 702 54.23 -47.23 -59.10
C ILE A 702 54.11 -47.75 -57.66
N LYS A 703 53.77 -46.90 -56.68
CA LYS A 703 53.50 -47.34 -55.29
C LYS A 703 52.30 -48.27 -55.19
N GLY A 704 51.22 -48.00 -55.93
CA GLY A 704 50.02 -48.84 -55.95
C GLY A 704 50.24 -50.23 -56.57
N THR A 705 51.13 -50.36 -57.55
CA THR A 705 51.46 -51.67 -58.16
C THR A 705 52.45 -52.51 -57.34
N VAL A 706 53.31 -51.89 -56.52
CA VAL A 706 54.27 -52.63 -55.68
C VAL A 706 53.59 -53.18 -54.41
N GLU A 707 52.61 -52.49 -53.84
CA GLU A 707 51.87 -52.97 -52.65
C GLU A 707 50.79 -54.02 -52.99
N ALA A 708 50.25 -54.02 -54.22
CA ALA A 708 49.23 -54.98 -54.66
C ALA A 708 49.78 -56.37 -55.04
N ILE A 709 51.09 -56.52 -55.27
CA ILE A 709 51.72 -57.82 -55.58
C ILE A 709 52.14 -58.55 -54.29
N SER A 710 52.26 -57.85 -53.15
CA SER A 710 52.73 -58.43 -51.89
C SER A 710 51.62 -58.98 -50.97
N SER A 711 50.34 -58.71 -51.24
CA SER A 711 49.24 -59.15 -50.38
C SER A 711 48.04 -59.63 -51.20
N GLY A 712 48.04 -60.91 -51.57
CA GLY A 712 46.94 -61.53 -52.30
C GLY A 712 45.65 -61.56 -51.48
N SER A 713 44.71 -60.63 -51.75
CA SER A 713 43.26 -60.77 -51.54
C SER A 713 42.47 -59.59 -52.16
N PRO A 714 41.25 -59.80 -52.70
CA PRO A 714 40.48 -58.78 -53.40
C PRO A 714 39.72 -57.85 -52.45
N LEU A 715 39.76 -56.54 -52.72
CA LEU A 715 39.09 -55.50 -51.94
C LEU A 715 37.62 -55.31 -52.35
N LYS A 716 36.74 -55.24 -51.34
CA LYS A 716 35.34 -54.76 -51.41
C LYS A 716 35.29 -53.22 -51.48
N PRO A 717 34.24 -52.63 -52.08
CA PRO A 717 34.10 -51.18 -52.20
C PRO A 717 33.57 -50.55 -50.91
N ILE A 718 34.19 -49.45 -50.45
CA ILE A 718 33.71 -48.61 -49.36
C ILE A 718 33.16 -47.30 -49.95
N ALA A 719 31.92 -46.99 -49.54
CA ALA A 719 31.16 -45.82 -49.93
C ALA A 719 31.68 -44.53 -49.28
N SER A 720 31.69 -43.45 -50.06
CA SER A 720 32.00 -42.07 -49.65
C SER A 720 30.74 -41.30 -49.23
N PRO A 721 30.78 -40.44 -48.19
CA PRO A 721 29.72 -39.47 -47.92
C PRO A 721 30.00 -38.12 -48.62
N LEU A 722 29.02 -37.69 -49.42
CA LEU A 722 28.93 -36.37 -50.03
C LEU A 722 28.60 -35.30 -48.97
N ARG A 723 29.44 -34.26 -48.85
CA ARG A 723 29.11 -33.04 -48.09
C ARG A 723 28.73 -31.93 -49.08
N LYS A 724 27.44 -31.55 -49.05
CA LYS A 724 26.87 -30.43 -49.81
C LYS A 724 27.25 -29.10 -49.17
N VAL A 725 27.75 -28.17 -49.98
CA VAL A 725 27.86 -26.73 -49.67
C VAL A 725 26.56 -26.05 -50.13
N ARG A 726 25.95 -25.23 -49.27
CA ARG A 726 24.86 -24.28 -49.60
C ARG A 726 25.37 -22.86 -49.39
N PRO A 727 24.93 -21.87 -50.20
CA PRO A 727 25.25 -20.46 -50.00
C PRO A 727 24.23 -19.79 -49.05
N ILE A 728 24.69 -18.78 -48.31
CA ILE A 728 23.87 -17.90 -47.47
C ILE A 728 23.74 -16.56 -48.21
N LEU A 729 22.51 -16.15 -48.50
CA LEU A 729 22.13 -14.81 -48.93
C LEU A 729 20.91 -14.36 -48.10
N GLU A 730 20.97 -13.07 -47.73
CA GLU A 730 19.88 -12.14 -47.40
C GLU A 730 18.91 -12.43 -46.25
N LYS A 731 18.91 -11.50 -45.28
CA LYS A 731 17.72 -11.15 -44.50
C LYS A 731 17.53 -9.63 -44.51
N ALA A 732 16.40 -9.23 -45.07
CA ALA A 732 15.83 -7.90 -44.97
C ALA A 732 14.86 -7.80 -43.79
N ARG A 733 14.71 -6.54 -43.37
CA ARG A 733 13.74 -5.89 -42.47
C ARG A 733 12.36 -6.56 -42.29
N SER A 734 11.92 -6.59 -41.02
CA SER A 734 10.60 -6.16 -40.54
C SER A 734 10.70 -5.83 -39.06
#